data_AF-A0A5A7PCF2-F1
#
_entry.id   AF-A0A5A7PCF2-F1
#
_cell.length_a   1.000
_cell.length_b   1.000
_cell.length_c   1.000
_cell.angle_alpha   90.00
_cell.angle_beta   90.00
_cell.angle_gamma   90.00
#
_symmetry.space_group_name_H-M   'P 1'
#
loop_
_entity.id
_entity.type
_entity.pdbx_description
1 polymer ?
#
loop_
_entity_poly.entity_id
_entity_poly.type
_entity_poly.pdbx_seq_one_letter_code
_entity_poly.pdbx_strand_id
1 'polypeptide(L)'
;MAGQKNQKPETEAPNAADHGETKPHKKHKNKHKRKMEENDPEIVTESKSDAKKKNKKEKHEEMVKLKLDESEEKEAVNGSVGSSKKKKKKEEEKGKREGVENVTEGVREGTGVVVSGKNVNDSKYKALDSFVESGLSSEILDCCKTFDKPSPIQANSWPYLLDGRDLIGIAATGSGKTLAFGIPAMVHVLSKRMSSTSKKVIPRCLVLSPTRELAQQISDVLCDAGKPSGVKSVCIYGGTSKGPQISALKSGVDIVIGTPGRLKDLIEMGVCNLKEVSFVVLDEADRMLDMGFEPEVRSILSQTCSVRQMVMFSATWPPAVHQLAQEFMDPNPVKVVVGSEDLAANHDVMQIVEVLDDRARDERLQNLLEKYHKSRKISGRNRVLVFVLYKKEASRVENMLHKRGWKVVSISGDKAQSARTQALSLFKDGTCPLMIATDVAARGLDIPDVEVVINYSFPLTTEDYVHRIGRTGRAGKKGVAHTFFMKENKGLAGELVNVLREAQQVVPESLLKFGTHVKKKESKLYGAHFREIDANAPKSTKIKANSGTSNRCSTVGFTSRSCGPRKLPWFIHSFLCHRRPPHAASEKPPENMIRSKIKKNFAPAVTSGSVSGYIARLVEESMAALQYLETLRNAHPELSEWYNALSDLYQRKLWHQLTLKLEQFVALAVFQAGDALIQLYHNFISEFETKINLLKLAHFAAIVSRQYSEKEAAINYLEGVIEKLRNTRESRIEEPILYIKMQIGQFKLDQGDQKECKKLLDEGKSTLDSMTDIDPSVYASYYWVSSQYHKSRQEFAEFYRSGLLYLAYTSVESLSESFKLDLAFDLSLSALLGDNIYNFGELLAHPIIKSLLGTKVEWLYYILEAFNSGDLVRYQELCRVHGAALSTQPALVQNEKKLLEKINILCLMEIIFSRPSEDRTIPLNIIAERTKLTVDDVEYLLMKSLSVHLIEGIIDQVEGTVYVSWVQPRVLGIPQIKSLRDRLDNWVDKVHTALLSVEAETPDLVAA
;
A
#
# COMPACT_ATOMS: atom_id res chain seq x y z
N MET A 1 49.82 57.66 -22.42
CA MET A 1 51.29 57.47 -22.35
C MET A 1 51.55 56.19 -21.54
N ALA A 2 52.44 55.30 -22.01
CA ALA A 2 52.64 53.92 -21.50
C ALA A 2 51.36 53.02 -21.57
N GLY A 3 51.39 51.69 -21.72
CA GLY A 3 52.49 50.70 -21.79
C GLY A 3 52.26 49.60 -20.74
N GLN A 4 52.26 48.28 -21.00
CA GLN A 4 52.73 47.49 -22.15
C GLN A 4 52.06 46.07 -22.25
N LYS A 5 52.12 45.48 -23.46
CA LYS A 5 52.33 44.03 -23.81
C LYS A 5 51.19 42.96 -23.89
N ASN A 6 51.21 42.28 -25.06
CA ASN A 6 50.98 40.85 -25.40
C ASN A 6 49.55 40.23 -25.45
N GLN A 7 49.28 39.16 -26.22
CA GLN A 7 49.46 38.89 -27.68
C GLN A 7 48.94 37.48 -28.10
N LYS A 8 47.90 37.40 -28.99
CA LYS A 8 47.54 36.30 -29.94
C LYS A 8 47.43 34.82 -29.43
N PRO A 9 47.08 33.78 -30.23
CA PRO A 9 46.60 33.67 -31.65
C PRO A 9 45.06 33.38 -31.74
N GLU A 10 44.35 33.19 -32.87
CA GLU A 10 44.62 33.02 -34.33
C GLU A 10 44.72 31.55 -34.87
N THR A 11 44.22 31.34 -36.11
CA THR A 11 44.17 30.09 -36.97
C THR A 11 43.33 28.88 -36.46
N GLU A 12 42.76 27.94 -37.26
CA GLU A 12 42.48 27.79 -38.72
C GLU A 12 41.42 26.69 -39.01
N ALA A 13 41.01 26.52 -40.28
CA ALA A 13 40.25 25.37 -40.85
C ALA A 13 40.82 25.08 -42.27
N PRO A 14 40.64 23.90 -42.94
CA PRO A 14 39.33 23.50 -43.54
C PRO A 14 39.16 21.95 -43.84
N ASN A 15 38.36 21.62 -44.87
CA ASN A 15 38.17 20.35 -45.63
C ASN A 15 37.09 19.33 -45.14
N ALA A 16 36.31 18.67 -46.02
CA ALA A 16 36.01 18.92 -47.46
C ALA A 16 34.79 18.08 -47.97
N ALA A 17 34.18 18.53 -49.08
CA ALA A 17 33.36 17.77 -50.06
C ALA A 17 31.98 17.17 -49.61
N ASP A 18 30.94 17.06 -50.46
CA ASP A 18 30.76 17.51 -51.86
C ASP A 18 29.27 17.77 -52.26
N HIS A 19 29.08 18.36 -53.46
CA HIS A 19 27.92 18.44 -54.39
C HIS A 19 26.44 18.22 -53.91
N GLY A 20 25.42 18.88 -54.49
CA GLY A 20 25.41 19.84 -55.60
C GLY A 20 24.00 20.28 -56.05
N GLU A 21 23.78 21.60 -56.00
CA GLU A 21 22.93 22.48 -56.84
C GLU A 21 21.60 22.07 -57.55
N THR A 22 20.62 22.98 -57.35
CA THR A 22 19.71 23.60 -58.35
C THR A 22 18.29 23.08 -58.70
N LYS A 23 17.48 24.12 -58.99
CA LYS A 23 16.04 24.27 -59.30
C LYS A 23 15.78 24.07 -60.83
N PRO A 24 14.64 24.52 -61.42
CA PRO A 24 13.29 23.91 -61.40
C PRO A 24 12.67 23.76 -62.83
N HIS A 25 11.50 23.12 -63.00
CA HIS A 25 10.32 23.68 -63.74
C HIS A 25 9.15 22.70 -63.99
N LYS A 26 8.01 23.28 -64.42
CA LYS A 26 6.74 22.65 -64.82
C LYS A 26 6.85 21.91 -66.18
N LYS A 27 6.12 20.78 -66.37
CA LYS A 27 5.00 20.64 -67.35
C LYS A 27 4.50 19.20 -67.60
N HIS A 28 3.18 19.00 -67.42
CA HIS A 28 2.19 18.33 -68.31
C HIS A 28 2.33 16.88 -68.87
N LYS A 29 1.13 16.30 -69.10
CA LYS A 29 0.73 15.18 -70.00
C LYS A 29 1.03 13.74 -69.54
N ASN A 30 0.37 12.70 -70.09
CA ASN A 30 -1.07 12.46 -70.37
C ASN A 30 -1.31 10.99 -70.81
N LYS A 31 -2.54 10.47 -70.70
CA LYS A 31 -3.15 9.29 -71.38
C LYS A 31 -2.44 7.91 -71.35
N HIS A 32 -3.18 6.89 -70.87
CA HIS A 32 -3.64 5.66 -71.56
C HIS A 32 -3.86 4.55 -70.51
N LYS A 33 -5.00 3.84 -70.36
CA LYS A 33 -6.20 3.48 -71.17
C LYS A 33 -6.10 2.16 -71.98
N ARG A 34 -6.50 1.07 -71.32
CA ARG A 34 -7.00 -0.26 -71.72
C ARG A 34 -7.91 -0.73 -70.54
N LYS A 35 -9.12 -1.31 -70.60
CA LYS A 35 -9.88 -2.14 -71.57
C LYS A 35 -9.15 -3.45 -71.90
N MET A 36 -9.72 -4.65 -71.73
CA MET A 36 -11.11 -5.10 -71.96
C MET A 36 -11.53 -6.21 -70.94
N GLU A 37 -12.82 -6.50 -70.65
CA GLU A 37 -13.71 -7.56 -71.23
C GLU A 37 -13.07 -8.99 -71.28
N GLU A 38 -13.77 -10.12 -71.13
CA GLU A 38 -15.04 -10.54 -70.47
C GLU A 38 -15.12 -12.11 -70.49
N ASN A 39 -16.04 -12.75 -69.76
CA ASN A 39 -16.61 -14.11 -69.96
C ASN A 39 -15.72 -15.39 -70.04
N ASP A 40 -15.91 -16.28 -69.04
CA ASP A 40 -16.30 -17.71 -69.18
C ASP A 40 -15.37 -18.72 -69.93
N PRO A 41 -15.69 -20.05 -70.10
CA PRO A 41 -16.97 -20.76 -69.90
C PRO A 41 -16.96 -22.15 -69.18
N GLU A 42 -18.18 -22.65 -68.89
CA GLU A 42 -18.62 -24.08 -68.98
C GLU A 42 -18.03 -25.14 -67.99
N ILE A 43 -18.68 -26.26 -67.57
CA ILE A 43 -19.86 -27.05 -68.01
C ILE A 43 -20.78 -27.49 -66.82
N VAL A 44 -22.10 -27.28 -66.97
CA VAL A 44 -23.30 -28.16 -66.75
C VAL A 44 -23.18 -29.42 -65.83
N THR A 45 -24.06 -29.70 -64.85
CA THR A 45 -25.48 -30.21 -64.88
C THR A 45 -26.01 -30.25 -63.42
N GLU A 46 -27.30 -30.23 -63.01
CA GLU A 46 -28.68 -29.89 -63.46
C GLU A 46 -29.55 -29.97 -62.15
N SER A 47 -30.80 -29.56 -61.92
CA SER A 47 -32.04 -29.07 -62.58
C SER A 47 -32.91 -28.40 -61.45
N LYS A 48 -34.22 -28.09 -61.40
CA LYS A 48 -35.40 -27.62 -62.19
C LYS A 48 -36.54 -27.40 -61.12
N SER A 49 -37.65 -26.67 -61.25
CA SER A 49 -38.19 -25.71 -62.24
C SER A 49 -39.41 -24.95 -61.67
N ASP A 50 -39.61 -23.69 -62.10
CA ASP A 50 -40.88 -22.94 -62.28
C ASP A 50 -41.87 -22.50 -61.14
N ALA A 51 -41.90 -21.16 -60.95
CA ALA A 51 -43.03 -20.24 -61.23
C ALA A 51 -44.23 -19.96 -60.26
N LYS A 52 -44.25 -18.69 -59.78
CA LYS A 52 -45.38 -17.71 -59.71
C LYS A 52 -46.44 -17.70 -58.56
N LYS A 53 -46.50 -16.50 -57.94
CA LYS A 53 -47.65 -15.72 -57.39
C LYS A 53 -48.15 -15.90 -55.92
N LYS A 54 -48.19 -14.73 -55.25
CA LYS A 54 -49.18 -14.20 -54.27
C LYS A 54 -49.16 -14.64 -52.79
N ASN A 55 -49.16 -13.60 -51.94
CA ASN A 55 -49.96 -13.38 -50.71
C ASN A 55 -49.99 -14.41 -49.54
N LYS A 56 -49.57 -13.89 -48.37
CA LYS A 56 -50.42 -13.53 -47.18
C LYS A 56 -51.35 -14.61 -46.57
N LYS A 57 -51.37 -14.64 -45.21
CA LYS A 57 -52.04 -15.57 -44.26
C LYS A 57 -51.17 -16.79 -43.92
N GLU A 58 -50.96 -17.13 -42.64
CA GLU A 58 -51.84 -17.40 -41.48
C GLU A 58 -52.48 -18.80 -41.49
N LYS A 59 -52.10 -19.59 -40.46
CA LYS A 59 -52.95 -20.53 -39.70
C LYS A 59 -53.46 -21.81 -40.40
N HIS A 60 -54.07 -22.64 -39.54
CA HIS A 60 -54.94 -23.80 -39.79
C HIS A 60 -54.25 -25.10 -40.28
N GLU A 61 -54.53 -26.28 -39.67
CA GLU A 61 -55.09 -26.53 -38.32
C GLU A 61 -54.86 -27.98 -37.84
N GLU A 62 -55.55 -28.35 -36.75
CA GLU A 62 -55.86 -29.67 -36.22
C GLU A 62 -55.67 -30.88 -37.16
N MET A 63 -55.31 -32.01 -36.54
CA MET A 63 -56.13 -33.22 -36.72
C MET A 63 -56.42 -33.95 -35.40
N VAL A 64 -57.72 -34.08 -35.11
CA VAL A 64 -58.39 -35.21 -34.43
C VAL A 64 -58.16 -35.41 -32.92
N LYS A 65 -59.19 -35.01 -32.17
CA LYS A 65 -59.60 -35.59 -30.88
C LYS A 65 -59.90 -37.09 -31.00
N LEU A 66 -59.41 -37.91 -30.07
CA LEU A 66 -60.07 -39.12 -29.54
C LEU A 66 -59.40 -39.51 -28.20
N LYS A 67 -60.04 -40.12 -27.20
CA LYS A 67 -61.37 -39.92 -26.56
C LYS A 67 -61.45 -40.89 -25.36
N LEU A 68 -62.05 -40.47 -24.23
CA LEU A 68 -62.62 -41.36 -23.17
C LEU A 68 -61.62 -42.25 -22.37
N ASP A 69 -61.88 -42.65 -21.12
CA ASP A 69 -62.56 -41.98 -19.99
C ASP A 69 -62.26 -42.72 -18.65
N GLU A 70 -62.95 -42.30 -17.58
CA GLU A 70 -63.38 -43.09 -16.39
C GLU A 70 -62.42 -43.40 -15.21
N SER A 71 -62.99 -43.20 -14.00
CA SER A 71 -62.70 -43.82 -12.68
C SER A 71 -61.37 -43.47 -11.95
N GLU A 72 -61.32 -43.30 -10.62
CA GLU A 72 -62.41 -43.19 -9.63
C GLU A 72 -62.04 -42.37 -8.36
N GLU A 73 -63.03 -42.16 -7.50
CA GLU A 73 -63.07 -41.37 -6.26
C GLU A 73 -62.64 -42.17 -4.99
N LYS A 74 -62.56 -41.46 -3.82
CA LYS A 74 -62.60 -42.00 -2.43
C LYS A 74 -61.36 -42.81 -1.97
N GLU A 75 -61.02 -42.96 -0.68
CA GLU A 75 -61.44 -42.42 0.64
C GLU A 75 -60.12 -42.25 1.46
N ALA A 76 -59.86 -41.21 2.28
CA ALA A 76 -60.47 -40.77 3.55
C ALA A 76 -60.16 -41.66 4.80
N VAL A 77 -60.13 -41.04 5.99
CA VAL A 77 -60.05 -41.67 7.35
C VAL A 77 -58.67 -42.32 7.68
N ASN A 78 -58.02 -42.20 8.85
CA ASN A 78 -58.25 -41.53 10.15
C ASN A 78 -56.87 -40.97 10.66
N GLY A 79 -56.76 -40.17 11.73
CA GLY A 79 -57.76 -39.77 12.73
C GLY A 79 -57.36 -38.54 13.57
N SER A 80 -57.93 -38.40 14.76
CA SER A 80 -58.21 -37.10 15.40
C SER A 80 -57.68 -36.92 16.84
N VAL A 81 -58.05 -35.78 17.48
CA VAL A 81 -57.72 -35.32 18.85
C VAL A 81 -56.31 -34.72 18.98
N GLY A 82 -56.05 -33.54 19.57
CA GLY A 82 -56.84 -32.51 20.27
C GLY A 82 -55.85 -31.40 20.73
N SER A 83 -56.20 -30.23 21.30
CA SER A 83 -57.46 -29.72 21.85
C SER A 83 -57.48 -28.18 21.83
N SER A 84 -58.69 -27.58 21.75
CA SER A 84 -59.10 -26.25 22.29
C SER A 84 -58.23 -24.99 22.03
N LYS A 85 -58.76 -23.91 21.41
CA LYS A 85 -59.70 -22.91 21.99
C LYS A 85 -59.14 -22.25 23.28
N LYS A 86 -59.22 -20.92 23.52
CA LYS A 86 -60.28 -19.96 23.10
C LYS A 86 -59.92 -18.49 23.43
N LYS A 87 -60.08 -17.56 22.48
CA LYS A 87 -60.45 -16.11 22.56
C LYS A 87 -60.05 -15.46 21.21
N LYS A 88 -60.90 -14.87 20.35
CA LYS A 88 -62.25 -14.26 20.43
C LYS A 88 -62.34 -13.09 21.42
N LYS A 89 -62.87 -11.92 21.05
CA LYS A 89 -63.28 -11.38 19.72
C LYS A 89 -63.46 -9.84 19.84
N LYS A 90 -63.87 -9.18 18.74
CA LYS A 90 -64.15 -7.75 18.52
C LYS A 90 -62.88 -6.92 18.20
N GLU A 91 -62.87 -6.03 17.19
CA GLU A 91 -63.85 -5.01 16.76
C GLU A 91 -63.92 -3.88 17.84
N GLU A 92 -63.78 -2.59 17.57
CA GLU A 92 -64.09 -1.85 16.34
C GLU A 92 -63.35 -0.47 16.29
N GLU A 93 -63.07 0.02 15.08
CA GLU A 93 -62.89 1.43 14.67
C GLU A 93 -61.85 2.44 15.26
N LYS A 94 -61.52 3.42 14.39
CA LYS A 94 -60.97 4.79 14.60
C LYS A 94 -59.55 4.97 15.18
N GLY A 95 -58.65 5.51 14.34
CA GLY A 95 -57.43 6.21 14.78
C GLY A 95 -56.44 6.55 13.66
N LYS A 96 -56.50 7.75 13.08
CA LYS A 96 -55.39 8.27 12.23
C LYS A 96 -54.17 8.55 13.12
N ARG A 97 -53.06 7.85 12.88
CA ARG A 97 -51.69 8.31 13.19
C ARG A 97 -50.71 7.52 12.33
N GLU A 98 -49.87 8.23 11.59
CA GLU A 98 -48.78 7.62 10.84
C GLU A 98 -47.73 7.08 11.82
N GLY A 99 -47.27 5.86 11.58
CA GLY A 99 -46.28 5.17 12.40
C GLY A 99 -45.31 4.45 11.48
N VAL A 100 -44.01 4.60 11.75
CA VAL A 100 -42.94 4.04 10.93
C VAL A 100 -43.04 2.52 10.88
N GLU A 101 -43.17 1.95 9.68
CA GLU A 101 -43.10 0.50 9.50
C GLU A 101 -41.67 0.00 9.78
N ASN A 102 -41.56 -0.99 10.67
CA ASN A 102 -40.29 -1.65 10.94
C ASN A 102 -39.88 -2.47 9.71
N VAL A 103 -38.74 -2.14 9.11
CA VAL A 103 -38.20 -2.85 7.94
C VAL A 103 -37.77 -4.25 8.36
N THR A 104 -38.39 -5.28 7.77
CA THR A 104 -37.95 -6.66 7.89
C THR A 104 -36.91 -6.98 6.81
N GLU A 105 -35.70 -7.34 7.24
CA GLU A 105 -34.71 -7.93 6.36
C GLU A 105 -35.12 -9.36 6.00
N GLY A 106 -35.04 -9.71 4.71
CA GLY A 106 -35.38 -11.05 4.22
C GLY A 106 -34.12 -11.80 3.77
N VAL A 107 -34.10 -13.11 4.08
CA VAL A 107 -33.14 -14.05 3.50
C VAL A 107 -33.93 -15.12 2.74
N ARG A 108 -33.46 -15.48 1.54
CA ARG A 108 -33.94 -16.60 0.73
C ARG A 108 -32.78 -17.55 0.46
N GLU A 109 -32.88 -18.75 1.02
CA GLU A 109 -31.95 -19.84 0.76
C GLU A 109 -32.50 -20.73 -0.37
N GLY A 110 -31.68 -20.95 -1.39
CA GLY A 110 -31.88 -21.96 -2.42
C GLY A 110 -30.69 -22.92 -2.46
N THR A 111 -30.78 -23.99 -3.25
CA THR A 111 -29.71 -24.99 -3.36
C THR A 111 -28.41 -24.37 -3.89
N GLY A 112 -27.47 -24.06 -2.99
CA GLY A 112 -26.18 -23.44 -3.29
C GLY A 112 -26.22 -21.93 -3.56
N VAL A 113 -27.33 -21.25 -3.25
CA VAL A 113 -27.48 -19.79 -3.45
C VAL A 113 -28.17 -19.16 -2.24
N VAL A 114 -27.57 -18.12 -1.66
CA VAL A 114 -28.18 -17.30 -0.60
C VAL A 114 -28.45 -15.91 -1.16
N VAL A 115 -29.66 -15.41 -0.98
CA VAL A 115 -30.03 -14.02 -1.31
C VAL A 115 -30.50 -13.31 -0.05
N SER A 116 -30.00 -12.11 0.21
CA SER A 116 -30.41 -11.29 1.36
C SER A 116 -30.61 -9.81 1.03
N GLY A 117 -31.50 -9.17 1.77
CA GLY A 117 -31.82 -7.73 1.64
C GLY A 117 -33.31 -7.42 1.75
N LYS A 118 -33.68 -6.16 1.52
CA LYS A 118 -35.07 -5.69 1.64
C LYS A 118 -35.96 -6.24 0.53
N ASN A 119 -37.09 -6.83 0.93
CA ASN A 119 -38.15 -7.42 0.11
C ASN A 119 -37.75 -8.60 -0.80
N VAL A 120 -36.68 -9.34 -0.46
CA VAL A 120 -36.16 -10.50 -1.24
C VAL A 120 -37.15 -11.67 -1.40
N ASN A 121 -38.16 -11.76 -0.53
CA ASN A 121 -39.19 -12.81 -0.56
C ASN A 121 -40.45 -12.43 -1.36
N ASP A 122 -40.45 -11.28 -2.04
CA ASP A 122 -41.54 -10.87 -2.95
C ASP A 122 -41.57 -11.75 -4.21
N SER A 123 -42.78 -12.10 -4.67
CA SER A 123 -43.00 -13.09 -5.74
C SER A 123 -42.43 -12.63 -7.08
N LYS A 124 -42.37 -11.32 -7.33
CA LYS A 124 -41.76 -10.74 -8.53
C LYS A 124 -40.25 -10.98 -8.66
N TYR A 125 -39.56 -11.36 -7.58
CA TYR A 125 -38.11 -11.65 -7.59
C TYR A 125 -37.79 -13.15 -7.57
N LYS A 126 -38.73 -14.03 -7.96
CA LYS A 126 -38.45 -15.46 -8.20
C LYS A 126 -37.24 -15.60 -9.14
N ALA A 127 -36.39 -16.60 -8.88
CA ALA A 127 -35.29 -16.93 -9.79
C ALA A 127 -35.83 -17.38 -11.16
N LEU A 128 -35.15 -16.97 -12.23
CA LEU A 128 -35.53 -17.30 -13.61
C LEU A 128 -35.07 -18.72 -13.97
N ASP A 129 -36.01 -19.58 -14.38
CA ASP A 129 -35.74 -20.95 -14.82
C ASP A 129 -35.32 -21.00 -16.30
N SER A 130 -35.64 -19.95 -17.08
CA SER A 130 -35.27 -19.83 -18.50
C SER A 130 -34.94 -18.39 -18.91
N PHE A 131 -34.21 -18.23 -20.03
CA PHE A 131 -33.94 -16.91 -20.60
C PHE A 131 -35.21 -16.17 -21.07
N VAL A 132 -36.25 -16.89 -21.48
CA VAL A 132 -37.51 -16.31 -21.99
C VAL A 132 -38.36 -15.69 -20.87
N GLU A 133 -38.28 -16.24 -19.66
CA GLU A 133 -38.96 -15.73 -18.46
C GLU A 133 -38.50 -14.31 -18.07
N SER A 134 -37.34 -13.86 -18.56
CA SER A 134 -36.81 -12.51 -18.32
C SER A 134 -37.63 -11.36 -18.95
N GLY A 135 -38.52 -11.66 -19.90
CA GLY A 135 -39.33 -10.65 -20.60
C GLY A 135 -38.54 -9.72 -21.55
N LEU A 136 -37.26 -10.00 -21.81
CA LEU A 136 -36.38 -9.18 -22.63
C LEU A 136 -36.61 -9.37 -24.14
N SER A 137 -36.19 -8.38 -24.94
CA SER A 137 -36.34 -8.44 -26.40
C SER A 137 -35.42 -9.51 -27.02
N SER A 138 -35.87 -10.07 -28.15
CA SER A 138 -35.12 -11.08 -28.91
C SER A 138 -33.77 -10.60 -29.45
N GLU A 139 -33.59 -9.28 -29.57
CA GLU A 139 -32.31 -8.63 -29.93
C GLU A 139 -31.29 -8.71 -28.79
N ILE A 140 -31.74 -8.52 -27.55
CA ILE A 140 -30.88 -8.58 -26.35
C ILE A 140 -30.59 -10.04 -25.97
N LEU A 141 -31.58 -10.92 -26.12
CA LEU A 141 -31.44 -12.35 -25.85
C LEU A 141 -30.68 -13.13 -26.96
N ASP A 142 -30.32 -12.48 -28.07
CA ASP A 142 -29.59 -13.12 -29.18
C ASP A 142 -28.26 -13.75 -28.73
N CYS A 143 -27.49 -13.04 -27.91
CA CYS A 143 -26.23 -13.53 -27.35
C CYS A 143 -26.40 -14.63 -26.29
N CYS A 144 -27.62 -14.89 -25.82
CA CYS A 144 -27.93 -15.97 -24.87
C CYS A 144 -28.32 -17.29 -25.57
N LYS A 145 -28.54 -17.29 -26.90
CA LYS A 145 -28.97 -18.47 -27.68
C LYS A 145 -27.99 -19.65 -27.68
N THR A 146 -26.75 -19.44 -27.24
CA THR A 146 -25.69 -20.46 -27.13
C THR A 146 -25.64 -21.16 -25.78
N PHE A 147 -26.57 -20.85 -24.86
CA PHE A 147 -26.66 -21.45 -23.53
C PHE A 147 -28.05 -22.06 -23.30
N ASP A 148 -28.13 -23.21 -22.62
CA ASP A 148 -29.40 -23.91 -22.40
C ASP A 148 -30.33 -23.19 -21.40
N LYS A 149 -29.74 -22.58 -20.37
CA LYS A 149 -30.43 -21.85 -19.29
C LYS A 149 -29.51 -20.83 -18.61
N PRO A 150 -30.04 -19.79 -17.94
CA PRO A 150 -29.22 -18.84 -17.18
C PRO A 150 -28.43 -19.54 -16.06
N SER A 151 -27.23 -19.03 -15.77
CA SER A 151 -26.43 -19.51 -14.64
C SER A 151 -27.05 -19.10 -13.29
N PRO A 152 -26.71 -19.75 -12.16
CA PRO A 152 -27.33 -19.45 -10.87
C PRO A 152 -27.22 -17.98 -10.43
N ILE A 153 -26.11 -17.31 -10.78
CA ILE A 153 -25.93 -15.87 -10.52
C ILE A 153 -26.76 -15.00 -11.48
N GLN A 154 -26.88 -15.36 -12.76
CA GLN A 154 -27.73 -14.63 -13.72
C GLN A 154 -29.22 -14.75 -13.32
N ALA A 155 -29.68 -15.97 -13.06
CA ALA A 155 -31.05 -16.29 -12.69
C ALA A 155 -31.52 -15.60 -11.40
N ASN A 156 -30.62 -15.37 -10.43
CA ASN A 156 -30.93 -14.67 -9.19
C ASN A 156 -30.62 -13.17 -9.21
N SER A 157 -29.70 -12.66 -10.06
CA SER A 157 -29.42 -11.22 -10.13
C SER A 157 -30.37 -10.46 -11.07
N TRP A 158 -30.77 -11.02 -12.21
CA TRP A 158 -31.55 -10.28 -13.22
C TRP A 158 -32.90 -9.73 -12.71
N PRO A 159 -33.72 -10.44 -11.91
CA PRO A 159 -35.00 -9.91 -11.42
C PRO A 159 -34.85 -8.62 -10.60
N TYR A 160 -33.77 -8.48 -9.81
CA TYR A 160 -33.49 -7.26 -9.04
C TYR A 160 -32.85 -6.17 -9.90
N LEU A 161 -31.92 -6.54 -10.79
CA LEU A 161 -31.21 -5.59 -11.64
C LEU A 161 -32.14 -4.91 -12.67
N LEU A 162 -33.12 -5.64 -13.20
CA LEU A 162 -34.12 -5.09 -14.13
C LEU A 162 -35.18 -4.22 -13.43
N ASP A 163 -35.41 -4.44 -12.13
CA ASP A 163 -36.24 -3.61 -11.24
C ASP A 163 -35.48 -2.38 -10.69
N GLY A 164 -34.26 -2.12 -11.18
CA GLY A 164 -33.45 -0.93 -10.84
C GLY A 164 -32.76 -0.99 -9.46
N ARG A 165 -32.74 -2.15 -8.79
CA ARG A 165 -32.12 -2.32 -7.46
C ARG A 165 -30.60 -2.40 -7.55
N ASP A 166 -29.92 -1.80 -6.58
CA ASP A 166 -28.50 -2.02 -6.33
C ASP A 166 -28.23 -3.48 -5.90
N LEU A 167 -27.12 -4.06 -6.39
CA LEU A 167 -26.83 -5.48 -6.19
C LEU A 167 -25.34 -5.77 -5.94
N ILE A 168 -25.08 -6.63 -4.95
CA ILE A 168 -23.78 -7.22 -4.63
C ILE A 168 -23.81 -8.70 -5.05
N GLY A 169 -23.01 -9.08 -6.03
CA GLY A 169 -22.89 -10.46 -6.51
C GLY A 169 -21.57 -11.11 -6.11
N ILE A 170 -21.61 -12.06 -5.17
CA ILE A 170 -20.47 -12.87 -4.76
C ILE A 170 -20.56 -14.21 -5.49
N ALA A 171 -19.65 -14.44 -6.44
CA ALA A 171 -19.56 -15.70 -7.16
C ALA A 171 -18.17 -15.93 -7.79
N ALA A 172 -17.76 -17.19 -7.83
CA ALA A 172 -16.48 -17.63 -8.41
C ALA A 172 -16.31 -17.22 -9.89
N THR A 173 -15.07 -17.09 -10.34
CA THR A 173 -14.73 -16.76 -11.74
C THR A 173 -15.21 -17.84 -12.71
N GLY A 174 -15.91 -17.45 -13.78
CA GLY A 174 -16.51 -18.38 -14.75
C GLY A 174 -18.00 -18.70 -14.50
N SER A 175 -18.60 -18.17 -13.43
CA SER A 175 -20.05 -18.30 -13.13
C SER A 175 -20.98 -17.50 -14.07
N GLY A 176 -20.46 -16.74 -15.03
CA GLY A 176 -21.27 -15.96 -16.00
C GLY A 176 -21.55 -14.50 -15.60
N LYS A 177 -20.82 -13.95 -14.62
CA LYS A 177 -20.97 -12.57 -14.07
C LYS A 177 -21.08 -11.48 -15.14
N THR A 178 -20.30 -11.57 -16.23
CA THR A 178 -20.27 -10.57 -17.32
C THR A 178 -21.63 -10.35 -17.99
N LEU A 179 -22.44 -11.41 -18.19
CA LEU A 179 -23.82 -11.27 -18.69
C LEU A 179 -24.82 -10.99 -17.57
N ALA A 180 -24.49 -11.32 -16.31
CA ALA A 180 -25.32 -10.99 -15.15
C ALA A 180 -25.47 -9.46 -14.97
N PHE A 181 -24.39 -8.67 -15.12
CA PHE A 181 -24.49 -7.20 -15.22
C PHE A 181 -24.73 -6.69 -16.64
N GLY A 182 -24.14 -7.34 -17.65
CA GLY A 182 -24.11 -6.86 -19.04
C GLY A 182 -25.48 -6.69 -19.68
N ILE A 183 -26.38 -7.65 -19.45
CA ILE A 183 -27.74 -7.63 -20.02
C ILE A 183 -28.58 -6.49 -19.40
N PRO A 184 -28.70 -6.35 -18.06
CA PRO A 184 -29.32 -5.18 -17.45
C PRO A 184 -28.69 -3.84 -17.85
N ALA A 185 -27.36 -3.76 -17.96
CA ALA A 185 -26.66 -2.55 -18.41
C ALA A 185 -27.10 -2.12 -19.82
N MET A 186 -27.26 -3.06 -20.75
CA MET A 186 -27.78 -2.79 -22.09
C MET A 186 -29.25 -2.36 -22.07
N VAL A 187 -30.10 -3.00 -21.26
CA VAL A 187 -31.51 -2.62 -21.08
C VAL A 187 -31.64 -1.18 -20.56
N HIS A 188 -30.85 -0.81 -19.55
CA HIS A 188 -30.79 0.55 -19.01
C HIS A 188 -30.30 1.58 -20.04
N VAL A 189 -29.27 1.24 -20.83
CA VAL A 189 -28.81 2.08 -21.95
C VAL A 189 -29.93 2.32 -22.96
N LEU A 190 -30.70 1.29 -23.31
CA LEU A 190 -31.76 1.37 -24.32
C LEU A 190 -32.98 2.16 -23.83
N SER A 191 -33.43 1.96 -22.59
CA SER A 191 -34.53 2.74 -22.02
C SER A 191 -34.16 4.24 -21.88
N LYS A 192 -32.94 4.54 -21.42
CA LYS A 192 -32.42 5.91 -21.33
C LYS A 192 -32.07 6.53 -22.69
N ARG A 193 -31.88 5.75 -23.76
CA ARG A 193 -31.84 6.24 -25.15
C ARG A 193 -33.23 6.70 -25.60
N MET A 194 -34.27 5.88 -25.41
CA MET A 194 -35.65 6.21 -25.81
C MET A 194 -36.18 7.48 -25.12
N SER A 195 -35.78 7.71 -23.87
CA SER A 195 -36.16 8.89 -23.08
C SER A 195 -35.39 10.18 -23.42
N SER A 196 -34.46 10.19 -24.39
CA SER A 196 -33.50 11.28 -24.56
C SER A 196 -33.61 12.01 -25.91
N THR A 197 -33.95 13.30 -25.87
CA THR A 197 -34.02 14.20 -27.04
C THR A 197 -32.65 14.51 -27.67
N SER A 198 -31.55 14.08 -27.03
CA SER A 198 -30.18 14.34 -27.51
C SER A 198 -29.78 13.42 -28.65
N LYS A 199 -29.43 14.00 -29.81
CA LYS A 199 -28.78 13.29 -30.93
C LYS A 199 -27.33 12.89 -30.65
N LYS A 200 -26.71 13.37 -29.56
CA LYS A 200 -25.32 13.06 -29.20
C LYS A 200 -25.29 11.84 -28.30
N VAL A 201 -24.67 10.76 -28.77
CA VAL A 201 -24.40 9.55 -27.97
C VAL A 201 -23.38 9.88 -26.88
N ILE A 202 -23.69 9.51 -25.65
CA ILE A 202 -22.99 9.85 -24.41
C ILE A 202 -22.98 8.61 -23.49
N PRO A 203 -21.91 8.41 -22.68
CA PRO A 203 -21.85 7.29 -21.73
C PRO A 203 -23.00 7.33 -20.74
N ARG A 204 -23.72 6.22 -20.63
CA ARG A 204 -24.81 5.99 -19.65
C ARG A 204 -24.50 4.83 -18.71
N CYS A 205 -23.63 3.92 -19.12
CA CYS A 205 -23.10 2.83 -18.30
C CYS A 205 -21.57 2.94 -18.16
N LEU A 206 -21.06 2.64 -16.96
CA LEU A 206 -19.63 2.46 -16.67
C LEU A 206 -19.37 1.06 -16.12
N VAL A 207 -18.29 0.42 -16.57
CA VAL A 207 -17.77 -0.83 -16.00
C VAL A 207 -16.29 -0.64 -15.66
N LEU A 208 -15.95 -0.75 -14.37
CA LEU A 208 -14.56 -0.75 -13.90
C LEU A 208 -14.07 -2.19 -13.65
N SER A 209 -12.82 -2.44 -14.04
CA SER A 209 -12.12 -3.72 -13.89
C SER A 209 -10.65 -3.48 -13.45
N PRO A 210 -10.07 -4.32 -12.58
CA PRO A 210 -8.70 -4.17 -12.09
C PRO A 210 -7.63 -4.32 -13.17
N THR A 211 -7.82 -5.20 -14.16
CA THR A 211 -6.81 -5.47 -15.19
C THR A 211 -7.29 -5.11 -16.60
N ARG A 212 -6.32 -4.88 -17.49
CA ARG A 212 -6.55 -4.49 -18.90
C ARG A 212 -7.19 -5.64 -19.66
N GLU A 213 -6.71 -6.84 -19.38
CA GLU A 213 -7.11 -8.08 -20.03
C GLU A 213 -8.55 -8.46 -19.66
N LEU A 214 -8.98 -8.26 -18.41
CA LEU A 214 -10.38 -8.44 -18.00
C LEU A 214 -11.29 -7.35 -18.59
N ALA A 215 -10.85 -6.08 -18.56
CA ALA A 215 -11.59 -4.99 -19.20
C ALA A 215 -11.78 -5.25 -20.72
N GLN A 216 -10.77 -5.83 -21.38
CA GLN A 216 -10.89 -6.25 -22.78
C GLN A 216 -11.85 -7.43 -22.97
N GLN A 217 -11.81 -8.48 -22.15
CA GLN A 217 -12.78 -9.59 -22.21
C GLN A 217 -14.23 -9.12 -22.00
N ILE A 218 -14.46 -8.24 -21.03
CA ILE A 218 -15.78 -7.61 -20.80
C ILE A 218 -16.18 -6.80 -22.04
N SER A 219 -15.25 -6.05 -22.64
CA SER A 219 -15.53 -5.28 -23.86
C SER A 219 -15.81 -6.14 -25.09
N ASP A 220 -15.16 -7.30 -25.23
CA ASP A 220 -15.41 -8.21 -26.35
C ASP A 220 -16.81 -8.82 -26.22
N VAL A 221 -17.16 -9.33 -25.03
CA VAL A 221 -18.50 -9.88 -24.71
C VAL A 221 -19.61 -8.84 -24.86
N LEU A 222 -19.42 -7.61 -24.35
CA LEU A 222 -20.43 -6.55 -24.46
C LEU A 222 -20.47 -5.91 -25.86
N CYS A 223 -19.42 -6.00 -26.66
CA CYS A 223 -19.46 -5.64 -28.07
C CYS A 223 -20.27 -6.67 -28.87
N ASP A 224 -20.04 -7.97 -28.65
CA ASP A 224 -20.79 -9.03 -29.32
C ASP A 224 -22.28 -9.02 -28.91
N ALA A 225 -22.59 -8.89 -27.62
CA ALA A 225 -23.96 -8.74 -27.13
C ALA A 225 -24.61 -7.42 -27.58
N GLY A 226 -23.84 -6.33 -27.69
CA GLY A 226 -24.36 -5.01 -28.08
C GLY A 226 -24.73 -4.88 -29.56
N LYS A 227 -24.16 -5.73 -30.45
CA LYS A 227 -24.34 -5.65 -31.91
C LYS A 227 -25.80 -5.66 -32.38
N PRO A 228 -26.67 -6.62 -31.98
CA PRO A 228 -28.04 -6.69 -32.51
C PRO A 228 -28.90 -5.49 -32.08
N SER A 229 -28.68 -4.98 -30.86
CA SER A 229 -29.39 -3.82 -30.29
C SER A 229 -28.74 -2.46 -30.60
N GLY A 230 -27.66 -2.45 -31.38
CA GLY A 230 -26.93 -1.23 -31.75
C GLY A 230 -26.33 -0.45 -30.57
N VAL A 231 -26.02 -1.12 -29.45
CA VAL A 231 -25.35 -0.54 -28.28
C VAL A 231 -23.83 -0.50 -28.51
N LYS A 232 -23.18 0.62 -28.21
CA LYS A 232 -21.73 0.80 -28.44
C LYS A 232 -20.95 0.82 -27.13
N SER A 233 -19.95 -0.04 -27.05
CA SER A 233 -18.95 -0.08 -25.97
C SER A 233 -17.58 0.46 -26.40
N VAL A 234 -16.75 0.86 -25.43
CA VAL A 234 -15.32 1.14 -25.64
C VAL A 234 -14.49 0.64 -24.45
N CYS A 235 -13.33 0.04 -24.74
CA CYS A 235 -12.36 -0.37 -23.72
C CYS A 235 -11.25 0.68 -23.52
N ILE A 236 -11.02 1.07 -22.27
CA ILE A 236 -10.13 2.15 -21.85
C ILE A 236 -9.09 1.61 -20.86
N TYR A 237 -7.83 1.51 -21.30
CA TYR A 237 -6.77 0.87 -20.52
C TYR A 237 -5.37 1.39 -20.86
N GLY A 238 -4.48 1.33 -19.86
CA GLY A 238 -3.09 1.79 -19.98
C GLY A 238 -2.21 0.91 -20.88
N GLY A 239 -0.97 1.36 -21.15
CA GLY A 239 0.02 0.61 -21.94
C GLY A 239 -0.17 0.64 -23.46
N THR A 240 -1.28 1.19 -23.95
CA THR A 240 -1.52 1.51 -25.36
C THR A 240 -1.66 3.02 -25.56
N SER A 241 -1.53 3.50 -26.81
CA SER A 241 -1.63 4.92 -27.14
C SER A 241 -3.03 5.48 -26.84
N LYS A 242 -3.10 6.73 -26.35
CA LYS A 242 -4.40 7.36 -26.01
C LYS A 242 -5.26 7.67 -27.25
N GLY A 243 -4.63 7.90 -28.41
CA GLY A 243 -5.30 8.36 -29.64
C GLY A 243 -6.55 7.56 -30.07
N PRO A 244 -6.47 6.22 -30.23
CA PRO A 244 -7.64 5.41 -30.59
C PRO A 244 -8.77 5.45 -29.56
N GLN A 245 -8.44 5.40 -28.26
CA GLN A 245 -9.42 5.51 -27.16
C GLN A 245 -10.12 6.89 -27.15
N ILE A 246 -9.35 7.97 -27.36
CA ILE A 246 -9.88 9.34 -27.51
C ILE A 246 -10.79 9.45 -28.75
N SER A 247 -10.42 8.82 -29.87
CA SER A 247 -11.21 8.83 -31.11
C SER A 247 -12.54 8.10 -30.93
N ALA A 248 -12.53 6.93 -30.30
CA ALA A 248 -13.73 6.16 -29.96
C ALA A 248 -14.67 6.93 -29.01
N LEU A 249 -14.15 7.54 -27.94
CA LEU A 249 -14.95 8.42 -27.07
C LEU A 249 -15.59 9.57 -27.85
N LYS A 250 -14.83 10.23 -28.75
CA LYS A 250 -15.34 11.34 -29.58
C LYS A 250 -16.38 10.92 -30.63
N SER A 251 -16.41 9.66 -31.06
CA SER A 251 -17.41 9.14 -32.01
C SER A 251 -18.76 8.78 -31.37
N GLY A 252 -18.85 8.80 -30.03
CA GLY A 252 -20.06 8.57 -29.27
C GLY A 252 -20.29 7.10 -28.92
N VAL A 253 -20.30 6.82 -27.62
CA VAL A 253 -20.40 5.47 -27.02
C VAL A 253 -21.37 5.49 -25.84
N ASP A 254 -22.02 4.36 -25.55
CA ASP A 254 -23.01 4.23 -24.47
C ASP A 254 -22.43 3.56 -23.22
N ILE A 255 -21.54 2.60 -23.40
CA ILE A 255 -20.87 1.84 -22.33
C ILE A 255 -19.37 2.14 -22.35
N VAL A 256 -18.85 2.67 -21.25
CA VAL A 256 -17.40 2.81 -21.03
C VAL A 256 -16.93 1.66 -20.14
N ILE A 257 -15.89 0.94 -20.57
CA ILE A 257 -15.33 -0.22 -19.89
C ILE A 257 -13.85 0.06 -19.67
N GLY A 258 -13.28 -0.12 -18.49
CA GLY A 258 -11.86 0.20 -18.33
C GLY A 258 -11.20 -0.01 -16.97
N THR A 259 -9.89 0.22 -16.97
CA THR A 259 -9.05 0.23 -15.76
C THR A 259 -9.03 1.62 -15.13
N PRO A 260 -9.22 1.78 -13.80
CA PRO A 260 -9.37 3.08 -13.13
C PRO A 260 -8.37 4.16 -13.57
N GLY A 261 -7.06 3.91 -13.49
CA GLY A 261 -6.03 4.91 -13.81
C GLY A 261 -6.15 5.54 -15.21
N ARG A 262 -6.30 4.73 -16.29
CA ARG A 262 -6.45 5.28 -17.65
C ARG A 262 -7.83 5.93 -17.88
N LEU A 263 -8.85 5.58 -17.09
CA LEU A 263 -10.12 6.30 -17.16
C LEU A 263 -9.99 7.68 -16.49
N LYS A 264 -9.39 7.75 -15.30
CA LYS A 264 -9.08 9.00 -14.58
C LYS A 264 -8.26 9.96 -15.45
N ASP A 265 -7.17 9.48 -16.08
CA ASP A 265 -6.42 10.18 -17.14
C ASP A 265 -7.31 10.91 -18.16
N LEU A 266 -8.35 10.23 -18.67
CA LEU A 266 -9.19 10.74 -19.77
C LEU A 266 -10.34 11.64 -19.28
N ILE A 267 -10.73 11.52 -18.01
CA ILE A 267 -11.64 12.45 -17.33
C ILE A 267 -10.91 13.76 -17.04
N GLU A 268 -9.70 13.70 -16.47
CA GLU A 268 -8.84 14.86 -16.17
C GLU A 268 -8.43 15.62 -17.45
N MET A 269 -8.21 14.91 -18.56
CA MET A 269 -8.01 15.52 -19.88
C MET A 269 -9.30 16.09 -20.52
N GLY A 270 -10.46 16.02 -19.84
CA GLY A 270 -11.75 16.52 -20.33
C GLY A 270 -12.32 15.76 -21.54
N VAL A 271 -11.81 14.56 -21.86
CA VAL A 271 -12.23 13.77 -23.02
C VAL A 271 -13.39 12.83 -22.68
N CYS A 272 -13.38 12.25 -21.48
CA CYS A 272 -14.45 11.40 -20.97
C CYS A 272 -15.31 12.18 -19.98
N ASN A 273 -16.64 12.18 -20.18
CA ASN A 273 -17.59 12.79 -19.26
C ASN A 273 -18.53 11.69 -18.75
N LEU A 274 -18.62 11.55 -17.43
CA LEU A 274 -19.40 10.50 -16.75
C LEU A 274 -20.66 11.03 -16.04
N LYS A 275 -20.97 12.34 -16.11
CA LYS A 275 -22.12 12.95 -15.39
C LYS A 275 -23.48 12.30 -15.71
N GLU A 276 -23.60 11.72 -16.90
CA GLU A 276 -24.81 11.07 -17.44
C GLU A 276 -24.83 9.54 -17.18
N VAL A 277 -23.76 9.00 -16.58
CA VAL A 277 -23.68 7.59 -16.19
C VAL A 277 -24.58 7.35 -14.99
N SER A 278 -25.61 6.54 -15.21
CA SER A 278 -26.66 6.18 -14.25
C SER A 278 -26.75 4.68 -13.99
N PHE A 279 -25.83 3.88 -14.56
CA PHE A 279 -25.60 2.48 -14.23
C PHE A 279 -24.09 2.26 -14.09
N VAL A 280 -23.62 1.75 -12.94
CA VAL A 280 -22.19 1.58 -12.65
C VAL A 280 -21.91 0.17 -12.16
N VAL A 281 -20.91 -0.48 -12.77
CA VAL A 281 -20.45 -1.82 -12.40
C VAL A 281 -19.00 -1.76 -11.90
N LEU A 282 -18.72 -2.41 -10.78
CA LEU A 282 -17.37 -2.80 -10.34
C LEU A 282 -17.25 -4.33 -10.46
N ASP A 283 -16.39 -4.86 -11.33
CA ASP A 283 -16.09 -6.31 -11.40
C ASP A 283 -14.67 -6.61 -10.87
N GLU A 284 -14.51 -7.75 -10.20
CA GLU A 284 -13.37 -8.05 -9.30
C GLU A 284 -13.04 -6.86 -8.36
N ALA A 285 -14.08 -6.36 -7.65
CA ALA A 285 -13.99 -5.19 -6.78
C ALA A 285 -13.00 -5.34 -5.61
N ASP A 286 -12.90 -6.53 -5.04
CA ASP A 286 -11.84 -6.92 -4.10
C ASP A 286 -10.44 -6.69 -4.67
N ARG A 287 -10.22 -7.13 -5.91
CA ARG A 287 -8.93 -7.00 -6.60
C ARG A 287 -8.58 -5.55 -6.98
N MET A 288 -9.55 -4.67 -7.19
CA MET A 288 -9.29 -3.25 -7.40
C MET A 288 -8.72 -2.58 -6.15
N LEU A 289 -9.22 -2.94 -4.96
CA LEU A 289 -8.73 -2.42 -3.68
C LEU A 289 -7.35 -3.01 -3.33
N ASP A 290 -7.17 -4.34 -3.48
CA ASP A 290 -5.87 -5.02 -3.29
C ASP A 290 -4.75 -4.44 -4.17
N MET A 291 -5.08 -4.00 -5.39
CA MET A 291 -4.12 -3.39 -6.33
C MET A 291 -3.87 -1.90 -6.05
N GLY A 292 -4.48 -1.33 -5.02
CA GLY A 292 -4.29 0.06 -4.61
C GLY A 292 -5.07 1.09 -5.43
N PHE A 293 -6.00 0.68 -6.29
CA PHE A 293 -6.83 1.59 -7.11
C PHE A 293 -8.00 2.22 -6.33
N GLU A 294 -8.04 2.07 -5.01
CA GLU A 294 -9.09 2.66 -4.17
C GLU A 294 -9.26 4.18 -4.37
N PRO A 295 -8.20 5.01 -4.38
CA PRO A 295 -8.33 6.45 -4.60
C PRO A 295 -8.90 6.78 -5.99
N GLU A 296 -8.47 6.06 -7.03
CA GLU A 296 -8.98 6.24 -8.40
C GLU A 296 -10.43 5.81 -8.52
N VAL A 297 -10.83 4.67 -7.95
CA VAL A 297 -12.23 4.21 -7.97
C VAL A 297 -13.13 5.23 -7.26
N ARG A 298 -12.77 5.69 -6.07
CA ARG A 298 -13.50 6.74 -5.33
C ARG A 298 -13.59 8.05 -6.14
N SER A 299 -12.48 8.46 -6.77
CA SER A 299 -12.38 9.66 -7.62
C SER A 299 -13.18 9.57 -8.92
N ILE A 300 -13.44 8.36 -9.44
CA ILE A 300 -14.29 8.14 -10.62
C ILE A 300 -15.77 8.10 -10.22
N LEU A 301 -16.11 7.39 -9.13
CA LEU A 301 -17.48 7.27 -8.64
C LEU A 301 -18.09 8.63 -8.28
N SER A 302 -17.32 9.52 -7.66
CA SER A 302 -17.76 10.89 -7.33
C SER A 302 -18.01 11.79 -8.54
N GLN A 303 -17.65 11.36 -9.76
CA GLN A 303 -17.89 12.07 -11.02
C GLN A 303 -18.99 11.43 -11.90
N THR A 304 -19.65 10.38 -11.40
CA THR A 304 -20.86 9.80 -12.01
C THR A 304 -22.13 10.50 -11.51
N CYS A 305 -23.31 10.16 -12.04
CA CYS A 305 -24.56 10.74 -11.58
C CYS A 305 -24.82 10.43 -10.09
N SER A 306 -25.50 11.34 -9.38
CA SER A 306 -25.93 11.15 -7.99
C SER A 306 -27.05 10.12 -7.86
N VAL A 307 -27.98 10.10 -8.83
CA VAL A 307 -29.03 9.07 -8.93
C VAL A 307 -28.60 8.05 -9.99
N ARG A 308 -28.06 6.93 -9.51
CA ARG A 308 -27.54 5.83 -10.32
C ARG A 308 -27.87 4.49 -9.67
N GLN A 309 -27.97 3.45 -10.48
CA GLN A 309 -27.93 2.07 -10.02
C GLN A 309 -26.46 1.62 -9.97
N MET A 310 -26.06 0.95 -8.89
CA MET A 310 -24.70 0.44 -8.69
C MET A 310 -24.70 -1.08 -8.47
N VAL A 311 -23.74 -1.74 -9.11
CA VAL A 311 -23.59 -3.19 -9.11
C VAL A 311 -22.14 -3.54 -8.77
N MET A 312 -21.93 -4.38 -7.76
CA MET A 312 -20.60 -4.83 -7.35
C MET A 312 -20.49 -6.35 -7.49
N PHE A 313 -19.58 -6.82 -8.32
CA PHE A 313 -19.25 -8.22 -8.48
C PHE A 313 -17.85 -8.52 -7.91
N SER A 314 -17.78 -9.55 -7.08
CA SER A 314 -16.57 -9.92 -6.34
C SER A 314 -16.38 -11.43 -6.31
N ALA A 315 -15.22 -11.90 -5.87
CA ALA A 315 -14.98 -13.29 -5.48
C ALA A 315 -14.94 -13.46 -3.94
N THR A 316 -14.74 -12.37 -3.19
CA THR A 316 -14.63 -12.36 -1.72
C THR A 316 -15.37 -11.15 -1.11
N TRP A 317 -15.58 -11.13 0.21
CA TRP A 317 -16.26 -10.02 0.91
C TRP A 317 -15.44 -9.38 2.07
N PRO A 318 -14.23 -8.85 1.80
CA PRO A 318 -13.41 -8.24 2.84
C PRO A 318 -13.94 -6.86 3.30
N PRO A 319 -13.59 -6.39 4.51
CA PRO A 319 -14.11 -5.13 5.07
C PRO A 319 -13.93 -3.89 4.21
N ALA A 320 -12.87 -3.81 3.40
CA ALA A 320 -12.64 -2.67 2.49
C ALA A 320 -13.68 -2.61 1.35
N VAL A 321 -14.10 -3.76 0.81
CA VAL A 321 -15.17 -3.84 -0.20
C VAL A 321 -16.51 -3.52 0.44
N HIS A 322 -16.75 -3.97 1.67
CA HIS A 322 -17.94 -3.62 2.44
C HIS A 322 -18.02 -2.10 2.71
N GLN A 323 -16.92 -1.45 3.10
CA GLN A 323 -16.85 -0.01 3.28
C GLN A 323 -17.11 0.77 1.97
N LEU A 324 -16.59 0.30 0.84
CA LEU A 324 -16.86 0.91 -0.47
C LEU A 324 -18.35 0.80 -0.84
N ALA A 325 -18.99 -0.35 -0.57
CA ALA A 325 -20.42 -0.52 -0.78
C ALA A 325 -21.26 0.42 0.11
N GLN A 326 -20.93 0.52 1.41
CA GLN A 326 -21.60 1.41 2.37
C GLN A 326 -21.55 2.91 1.99
N GLU A 327 -20.57 3.33 1.20
CA GLU A 327 -20.36 4.74 0.83
C GLU A 327 -21.03 5.12 -0.50
N PHE A 328 -21.19 4.20 -1.45
CA PHE A 328 -21.59 4.51 -2.84
C PHE A 328 -22.87 3.83 -3.35
N MET A 329 -23.43 2.86 -2.61
CA MET A 329 -24.67 2.11 -2.95
C MET A 329 -25.86 2.53 -2.07
N ASP A 330 -27.08 2.06 -2.39
CA ASP A 330 -28.23 2.13 -1.49
C ASP A 330 -27.89 1.48 -0.11
N PRO A 331 -28.39 1.99 1.02
CA PRO A 331 -28.20 1.37 2.33
C PRO A 331 -28.71 -0.07 2.50
N ASN A 332 -29.53 -0.59 1.57
CA ASN A 332 -30.18 -1.91 1.59
C ASN A 332 -30.01 -2.63 0.23
N PRO A 333 -28.76 -2.84 -0.25
CA PRO A 333 -28.51 -3.46 -1.54
C PRO A 333 -28.89 -4.94 -1.49
N VAL A 334 -29.24 -5.53 -2.64
CA VAL A 334 -29.53 -6.97 -2.71
C VAL A 334 -28.23 -7.73 -2.79
N LYS A 335 -27.94 -8.60 -1.82
CA LYS A 335 -26.76 -9.47 -1.83
C LYS A 335 -27.15 -10.83 -2.39
N VAL A 336 -26.45 -11.29 -3.44
CA VAL A 336 -26.60 -12.62 -4.03
C VAL A 336 -25.26 -13.35 -3.91
N VAL A 337 -25.25 -14.46 -3.17
CA VAL A 337 -24.08 -15.29 -2.91
C VAL A 337 -24.29 -16.65 -3.57
N VAL A 338 -23.36 -17.07 -4.42
CA VAL A 338 -23.37 -18.39 -5.08
C VAL A 338 -22.12 -19.16 -4.63
N GLY A 339 -22.30 -20.10 -3.71
CA GLY A 339 -21.24 -20.71 -2.91
C GLY A 339 -21.19 -20.12 -1.49
N SER A 340 -19.98 -19.97 -0.95
CA SER A 340 -19.70 -19.37 0.36
C SER A 340 -19.55 -17.84 0.29
N GLU A 341 -19.54 -17.19 1.46
CA GLU A 341 -19.01 -15.83 1.62
C GLU A 341 -17.50 -15.82 1.94
N ASP A 342 -17.03 -16.86 2.65
CA ASP A 342 -15.63 -17.12 2.98
C ASP A 342 -14.84 -17.71 1.79
N LEU A 343 -13.54 -17.94 2.03
CA LEU A 343 -12.48 -18.26 1.07
C LEU A 343 -12.52 -19.65 0.41
N ALA A 344 -13.70 -20.19 0.11
CA ALA A 344 -13.83 -21.53 -0.46
C ALA A 344 -13.04 -21.70 -1.77
N ALA A 345 -12.16 -22.69 -1.77
CA ALA A 345 -11.59 -23.22 -3.00
C ALA A 345 -12.66 -24.02 -3.77
N ASN A 346 -12.68 -23.86 -5.09
CA ASN A 346 -13.59 -24.60 -5.96
C ASN A 346 -13.42 -26.13 -5.81
N HIS A 347 -14.47 -26.81 -5.36
CA HIS A 347 -14.49 -28.26 -5.15
C HIS A 347 -14.19 -29.10 -6.41
N ASP A 348 -14.38 -28.56 -7.62
CA ASP A 348 -14.00 -29.23 -8.88
C ASP A 348 -12.46 -29.29 -9.10
N VAL A 349 -11.66 -28.65 -8.25
CA VAL A 349 -10.19 -28.63 -8.34
C VAL A 349 -9.57 -29.55 -7.28
N MET A 350 -8.95 -30.64 -7.75
CA MET A 350 -8.10 -31.50 -6.93
C MET A 350 -6.81 -30.74 -6.56
N GLN A 351 -6.61 -30.48 -5.27
CA GLN A 351 -5.47 -29.72 -4.75
C GLN A 351 -4.43 -30.67 -4.14
N ILE A 352 -3.19 -30.58 -4.63
CA ILE A 352 -2.07 -31.41 -4.18
C ILE A 352 -0.95 -30.48 -3.71
N VAL A 353 -0.75 -30.40 -2.40
CA VAL A 353 0.31 -29.60 -1.78
C VAL A 353 1.50 -30.49 -1.44
N GLU A 354 2.69 -30.07 -1.85
CA GLU A 354 3.96 -30.75 -1.60
C GLU A 354 4.90 -29.80 -0.86
N VAL A 355 5.34 -30.20 0.34
CA VAL A 355 6.35 -29.45 1.10
C VAL A 355 7.73 -29.79 0.55
N LEU A 356 8.44 -28.78 0.04
CA LEU A 356 9.72 -28.93 -0.66
C LEU A 356 10.77 -27.94 -0.10
N ASP A 357 12.04 -28.29 -0.28
CA ASP A 357 13.16 -27.34 -0.16
C ASP A 357 13.45 -26.68 -1.53
N ASP A 358 13.79 -25.39 -1.53
CA ASP A 358 13.90 -24.56 -2.75
C ASP A 358 14.72 -25.22 -3.89
N ARG A 359 15.86 -25.82 -3.55
CA ARG A 359 16.76 -26.47 -4.51
C ARG A 359 16.11 -27.61 -5.30
N ALA A 360 15.06 -28.25 -4.77
CA ALA A 360 14.34 -29.34 -5.43
C ALA A 360 13.25 -28.85 -6.41
N ARG A 361 12.86 -27.57 -6.38
CA ARG A 361 11.72 -27.05 -7.15
C ARG A 361 11.91 -27.19 -8.66
N ASP A 362 13.09 -26.87 -9.19
CA ASP A 362 13.38 -26.96 -10.64
C ASP A 362 13.23 -28.39 -11.16
N GLU A 363 13.75 -29.38 -10.43
CA GLU A 363 13.65 -30.81 -10.79
C GLU A 363 12.21 -31.32 -10.62
N ARG A 364 11.57 -30.99 -9.50
CA ARG A 364 10.18 -31.42 -9.24
C ARG A 364 9.20 -30.86 -10.26
N LEU A 365 9.39 -29.61 -10.73
CA LEU A 365 8.62 -29.03 -11.82
C LEU A 365 8.69 -29.90 -13.08
N GLN A 366 9.87 -30.33 -13.49
CA GLN A 366 10.05 -31.17 -14.69
C GLN A 366 9.40 -32.54 -14.51
N ASN A 367 9.56 -33.17 -13.35
CA ASN A 367 8.95 -34.47 -13.06
C ASN A 367 7.41 -34.40 -13.11
N LEU A 368 6.80 -33.28 -12.67
CA LEU A 368 5.37 -33.03 -12.85
C LEU A 368 5.00 -32.71 -14.31
N LEU A 369 5.77 -31.88 -15.00
CA LEU A 369 5.54 -31.57 -16.42
C LEU A 369 5.59 -32.83 -17.28
N GLU A 370 6.55 -33.73 -17.06
CA GLU A 370 6.60 -35.03 -17.70
C GLU A 370 5.37 -35.89 -17.38
N LYS A 371 5.00 -36.02 -16.11
CA LYS A 371 3.80 -36.77 -15.66
C LYS A 371 2.56 -36.30 -16.42
N TYR A 372 2.30 -35.00 -16.45
CA TYR A 372 1.10 -34.45 -17.08
C TYR A 372 1.17 -34.42 -18.61
N HIS A 373 2.33 -34.13 -19.18
CA HIS A 373 2.49 -34.09 -20.64
C HIS A 373 2.48 -35.49 -21.28
N LYS A 374 2.85 -36.55 -20.54
CA LYS A 374 2.66 -37.95 -20.98
C LYS A 374 1.17 -38.28 -21.18
N SER A 375 0.27 -37.70 -20.38
CA SER A 375 -1.20 -37.81 -20.54
C SER A 375 -1.73 -37.24 -21.87
N ARG A 376 -1.03 -36.25 -22.46
CA ARG A 376 -1.46 -35.57 -23.69
C ARG A 376 -1.72 -36.51 -24.87
N LYS A 377 -0.99 -37.64 -24.95
CA LYS A 377 -1.18 -38.64 -26.02
C LYS A 377 -2.58 -39.26 -26.04
N ILE A 378 -3.37 -39.10 -24.97
CA ILE A 378 -4.73 -39.63 -24.84
C ILE A 378 -5.76 -38.51 -25.04
N SER A 379 -5.60 -37.36 -24.37
CA SER A 379 -6.62 -36.29 -24.35
C SER A 379 -6.41 -35.15 -25.37
N GLY A 380 -5.35 -35.18 -26.19
CA GLY A 380 -5.11 -34.26 -27.30
C GLY A 380 -4.69 -32.83 -26.96
N ARG A 381 -5.22 -32.20 -25.89
CA ARG A 381 -5.00 -30.78 -25.54
C ARG A 381 -4.75 -30.52 -24.04
N ASN A 382 -3.71 -31.13 -23.47
CA ASN A 382 -3.25 -30.76 -22.13
C ASN A 382 -2.54 -29.39 -22.15
N ARG A 383 -3.12 -28.39 -21.48
CA ARG A 383 -2.53 -27.05 -21.19
C ARG A 383 -2.14 -26.95 -19.72
N VAL A 384 -0.91 -26.50 -19.46
CA VAL A 384 -0.36 -26.32 -18.10
C VAL A 384 -0.06 -24.84 -17.83
N LEU A 385 -0.54 -24.32 -16.70
CA LEU A 385 -0.25 -22.96 -16.23
C LEU A 385 0.64 -23.01 -14.98
N VAL A 386 1.84 -22.43 -15.06
CA VAL A 386 2.84 -22.42 -13.99
C VAL A 386 2.90 -21.03 -13.35
N PHE A 387 2.54 -20.92 -12.07
CA PHE A 387 2.61 -19.68 -11.31
C PHE A 387 3.94 -19.52 -10.58
N VAL A 388 4.57 -18.37 -10.80
CA VAL A 388 5.81 -17.91 -10.15
C VAL A 388 5.55 -16.57 -9.46
N LEU A 389 6.30 -16.24 -8.41
CA LEU A 389 6.04 -15.01 -7.65
C LEU A 389 6.71 -13.80 -8.30
N TYR A 390 7.97 -13.94 -8.72
CA TYR A 390 8.79 -12.81 -9.16
C TYR A 390 8.96 -12.73 -10.69
N LYS A 391 8.98 -11.51 -11.22
CA LYS A 391 9.18 -11.26 -12.67
C LYS A 391 10.52 -11.80 -13.22
N LYS A 392 11.59 -11.76 -12.41
CA LYS A 392 12.89 -12.40 -12.73
C LYS A 392 12.81 -13.93 -12.70
N GLU A 393 11.99 -14.51 -11.83
CA GLU A 393 11.77 -15.96 -11.72
C GLU A 393 11.02 -16.49 -12.96
N ALA A 394 10.05 -15.74 -13.49
CA ALA A 394 9.36 -16.07 -14.74
C ALA A 394 10.34 -16.27 -15.91
N SER A 395 11.21 -15.28 -16.16
CA SER A 395 12.22 -15.37 -17.22
C SER A 395 13.27 -16.45 -16.94
N ARG A 396 13.61 -16.72 -15.67
CA ARG A 396 14.53 -17.82 -15.30
C ARG A 396 13.94 -19.18 -15.66
N VAL A 397 12.68 -19.43 -15.28
CA VAL A 397 11.98 -20.71 -15.52
C VAL A 397 11.65 -20.88 -17.02
N GLU A 398 11.29 -19.82 -17.74
CA GLU A 398 11.08 -19.83 -19.20
C GLU A 398 12.34 -20.31 -19.94
N ASN A 399 13.49 -19.68 -19.64
CA ASN A 399 14.78 -20.07 -20.22
C ASN A 399 15.24 -21.47 -19.78
N MET A 400 14.97 -21.88 -18.54
CA MET A 400 15.31 -23.19 -18.02
C MET A 400 14.53 -24.30 -18.73
N LEU A 401 13.21 -24.12 -18.93
CA LEU A 401 12.37 -25.08 -19.63
C LEU A 401 12.65 -25.11 -21.14
N HIS A 402 12.90 -23.97 -21.79
CA HIS A 402 13.34 -23.96 -23.19
C HIS A 402 14.64 -24.73 -23.42
N LYS A 403 15.64 -24.57 -22.54
CA LYS A 403 16.90 -25.34 -22.60
C LYS A 403 16.70 -26.85 -22.44
N ARG A 404 15.57 -27.28 -21.87
CA ARG A 404 15.17 -28.70 -21.73
C ARG A 404 14.12 -29.13 -22.77
N GLY A 405 13.99 -28.38 -23.87
CA GLY A 405 13.16 -28.75 -25.03
C GLY A 405 11.67 -28.40 -24.94
N TRP A 406 11.21 -27.75 -23.87
CA TRP A 406 9.79 -27.44 -23.70
C TRP A 406 9.35 -26.22 -24.54
N LYS A 407 8.19 -26.37 -25.21
CA LYS A 407 7.45 -25.23 -25.79
C LYS A 407 6.68 -24.50 -24.68
N VAL A 408 7.26 -23.42 -24.20
CA VAL A 408 6.73 -22.56 -23.12
C VAL A 408 6.67 -21.10 -23.59
N VAL A 409 5.79 -20.31 -22.98
CA VAL A 409 5.81 -18.84 -23.02
C VAL A 409 5.63 -18.30 -21.60
N SER A 410 6.25 -17.17 -21.25
CA SER A 410 5.94 -16.46 -20.00
C SER A 410 5.10 -15.20 -20.24
N ILE A 411 4.30 -14.82 -19.25
CA ILE A 411 3.62 -13.53 -19.15
C ILE A 411 3.97 -12.87 -17.81
N SER A 412 4.49 -11.64 -17.86
CA SER A 412 4.93 -10.87 -16.69
C SER A 412 4.65 -9.38 -16.90
N GLY A 413 4.86 -8.56 -15.87
CA GLY A 413 4.70 -7.10 -15.96
C GLY A 413 5.73 -6.41 -16.87
N ASP A 414 6.88 -7.04 -17.12
CA ASP A 414 7.98 -6.47 -17.93
C ASP A 414 7.80 -6.73 -19.44
N LYS A 415 6.91 -7.65 -19.84
CA LYS A 415 6.62 -7.90 -21.27
C LYS A 415 5.66 -6.84 -21.82
N ALA A 416 6.02 -6.25 -22.96
CA ALA A 416 5.19 -5.29 -23.69
C ALA A 416 3.80 -5.88 -24.05
N GLN A 417 2.77 -5.04 -24.13
CA GLN A 417 1.37 -5.50 -24.28
C GLN A 417 1.15 -6.37 -25.54
N SER A 418 1.81 -6.06 -26.66
CA SER A 418 1.78 -6.88 -27.87
C SER A 418 2.33 -8.29 -27.64
N ALA A 419 3.46 -8.41 -26.94
CA ALA A 419 4.06 -9.69 -26.57
C ALA A 419 3.21 -10.47 -25.53
N ARG A 420 2.54 -9.76 -24.60
CA ARG A 420 1.55 -10.35 -23.68
C ARG A 420 0.38 -10.98 -24.45
N THR A 421 -0.21 -10.24 -25.39
CA THR A 421 -1.32 -10.72 -26.23
C THR A 421 -0.89 -11.89 -27.14
N GLN A 422 0.30 -11.82 -27.74
CA GLN A 422 0.84 -12.90 -28.57
C GLN A 422 1.08 -14.17 -27.75
N ALA A 423 1.68 -14.07 -26.56
CA ALA A 423 1.89 -15.21 -25.67
C ALA A 423 0.55 -15.85 -25.24
N LEU A 424 -0.46 -15.03 -24.95
CA LEU A 424 -1.80 -15.52 -24.61
C LEU A 424 -2.46 -16.25 -25.80
N SER A 425 -2.34 -15.75 -27.03
CA SER A 425 -2.83 -16.46 -28.23
C SER A 425 -2.14 -17.81 -28.35
N LEU A 426 -0.80 -17.84 -28.38
CA LEU A 426 -0.02 -19.08 -28.52
C LEU A 426 -0.35 -20.14 -27.45
N PHE A 427 -0.80 -19.73 -26.26
CA PHE A 427 -1.30 -20.62 -25.21
C PHE A 427 -2.77 -21.04 -25.42
N LYS A 428 -3.67 -20.12 -25.80
CA LYS A 428 -5.08 -20.45 -26.14
C LYS A 428 -5.16 -21.39 -27.35
N ASP A 429 -4.36 -21.14 -28.38
CA ASP A 429 -4.26 -21.93 -29.62
C ASP A 429 -3.61 -23.32 -29.37
N GLY A 430 -2.87 -23.47 -28.26
CA GLY A 430 -2.17 -24.70 -27.88
C GLY A 430 -0.78 -24.88 -28.51
N THR A 431 -0.35 -23.95 -29.37
CA THR A 431 0.97 -23.92 -30.04
C THR A 431 2.14 -23.95 -29.04
N CYS A 432 2.02 -23.16 -27.97
CA CYS A 432 2.90 -23.17 -26.80
C CYS A 432 2.07 -23.55 -25.56
N PRO A 433 1.95 -24.84 -25.22
CA PRO A 433 0.95 -25.34 -24.28
C PRO A 433 1.41 -25.37 -22.80
N LEU A 434 2.56 -24.78 -22.49
CA LEU A 434 2.93 -24.33 -21.16
C LEU A 434 2.92 -22.80 -21.15
N MET A 435 2.27 -22.19 -20.15
CA MET A 435 2.46 -20.77 -19.84
C MET A 435 3.01 -20.60 -18.42
N ILE A 436 3.99 -19.70 -18.25
CA ILE A 436 4.48 -19.26 -16.93
C ILE A 436 3.89 -17.87 -16.66
N ALA A 437 3.36 -17.61 -15.46
CA ALA A 437 2.77 -16.32 -15.14
C ALA A 437 3.07 -15.85 -13.70
N THR A 438 3.19 -14.53 -13.52
CA THR A 438 3.12 -13.88 -12.20
C THR A 438 1.68 -13.47 -11.88
N ASP A 439 1.31 -13.35 -10.61
CA ASP A 439 -0.06 -13.00 -10.17
C ASP A 439 -0.61 -11.76 -10.88
N VAL A 440 0.14 -10.66 -10.83
CA VAL A 440 -0.19 -9.37 -11.49
C VAL A 440 -0.38 -9.51 -13.00
N ALA A 441 0.26 -10.51 -13.64
CA ALA A 441 0.15 -10.76 -15.07
C ALA A 441 -0.97 -11.73 -15.44
N ALA A 442 -1.42 -12.56 -14.50
CA ALA A 442 -2.43 -13.62 -14.67
C ALA A 442 -3.84 -13.25 -14.21
N ARG A 443 -3.97 -12.30 -13.26
CA ARG A 443 -5.27 -11.76 -12.82
C ARG A 443 -6.03 -11.19 -14.01
N GLY A 444 -7.33 -11.47 -14.06
CA GLY A 444 -8.16 -11.09 -15.19
C GLY A 444 -7.78 -11.71 -16.55
N LEU A 445 -6.94 -12.76 -16.61
CA LEU A 445 -6.85 -13.60 -17.82
C LEU A 445 -7.99 -14.63 -17.79
N ASP A 446 -8.92 -14.55 -18.75
CA ASP A 446 -9.67 -15.71 -19.17
C ASP A 446 -8.76 -16.64 -19.98
N ILE A 447 -8.65 -17.87 -19.51
CA ILE A 447 -7.89 -18.94 -20.11
C ILE A 447 -8.83 -20.17 -20.13
N PRO A 448 -9.48 -20.47 -21.26
CA PRO A 448 -10.31 -21.66 -21.35
C PRO A 448 -9.43 -22.91 -21.26
N ASP A 449 -9.96 -23.95 -20.61
CA ASP A 449 -9.39 -25.31 -20.60
C ASP A 449 -7.91 -25.40 -20.14
N VAL A 450 -7.59 -24.85 -18.96
CA VAL A 450 -6.37 -25.26 -18.22
C VAL A 450 -6.66 -26.59 -17.53
N GLU A 451 -5.91 -27.63 -17.86
CA GLU A 451 -6.04 -28.95 -17.21
C GLU A 451 -5.29 -29.00 -15.88
N VAL A 452 -4.10 -28.37 -15.84
CA VAL A 452 -3.20 -28.41 -14.68
C VAL A 452 -2.67 -27.01 -14.35
N VAL A 453 -2.83 -26.61 -13.09
CA VAL A 453 -2.16 -25.45 -12.48
C VAL A 453 -1.00 -25.95 -11.63
N ILE A 454 0.17 -25.31 -11.73
CA ILE A 454 1.34 -25.60 -10.89
C ILE A 454 1.81 -24.31 -10.21
N ASN A 455 1.58 -24.19 -8.91
CA ASN A 455 2.15 -23.13 -8.08
C ASN A 455 3.62 -23.48 -7.78
N TYR A 456 4.54 -23.00 -8.62
CA TYR A 456 5.99 -23.20 -8.48
C TYR A 456 6.58 -22.40 -7.32
N SER A 457 6.00 -21.22 -7.04
CA SER A 457 6.28 -20.41 -5.85
C SER A 457 4.96 -20.16 -5.15
N PHE A 458 4.88 -20.36 -3.83
CA PHE A 458 3.66 -20.08 -3.08
C PHE A 458 3.30 -18.57 -3.17
N PRO A 459 2.02 -18.18 -3.26
CA PRO A 459 1.61 -16.77 -3.24
C PRO A 459 1.87 -16.10 -1.88
N LEU A 460 1.73 -14.77 -1.85
CA LEU A 460 1.88 -13.99 -0.61
C LEU A 460 0.66 -14.10 0.33
N THR A 461 -0.50 -14.51 -0.18
CA THR A 461 -1.74 -14.62 0.59
C THR A 461 -2.57 -15.84 0.17
N THR A 462 -3.50 -16.26 1.04
CA THR A 462 -4.37 -17.42 0.80
C THR A 462 -5.50 -17.11 -0.20
N GLU A 463 -5.93 -15.85 -0.28
CA GLU A 463 -6.87 -15.34 -1.29
C GLU A 463 -6.29 -15.53 -2.71
N ASP A 464 -5.01 -15.20 -2.89
CA ASP A 464 -4.31 -15.37 -4.16
C ASP A 464 -4.16 -16.86 -4.52
N TYR A 465 -3.92 -17.73 -3.54
CA TYR A 465 -3.90 -19.19 -3.75
C TYR A 465 -5.19 -19.70 -4.39
N VAL A 466 -6.35 -19.31 -3.83
CA VAL A 466 -7.68 -19.68 -4.34
C VAL A 466 -7.89 -19.19 -5.79
N HIS A 467 -7.45 -17.98 -6.13
CA HIS A 467 -7.60 -17.44 -7.49
C HIS A 467 -6.64 -18.04 -8.54
N ARG A 468 -5.47 -18.55 -8.11
CA ARG A 468 -4.56 -19.30 -8.98
C ARG A 468 -5.14 -20.67 -9.33
N ILE A 469 -5.59 -21.43 -8.33
CA ILE A 469 -6.19 -22.75 -8.55
C ILE A 469 -7.51 -22.64 -9.34
N GLY A 470 -8.28 -21.57 -9.13
CA GLY A 470 -9.47 -21.23 -9.91
C GLY A 470 -9.23 -20.83 -11.39
N ARG A 471 -8.00 -21.00 -11.92
CA ARG A 471 -7.74 -20.99 -13.37
C ARG A 471 -8.01 -22.35 -14.03
N THR A 472 -8.04 -23.45 -13.26
CA THR A 472 -8.61 -24.74 -13.68
C THR A 472 -9.96 -24.98 -12.98
N GLY A 473 -10.61 -26.13 -13.20
CA GLY A 473 -11.91 -26.46 -12.59
C GLY A 473 -13.11 -25.69 -13.17
N ARG A 474 -13.06 -25.27 -14.43
CA ARG A 474 -14.04 -24.32 -15.03
C ARG A 474 -15.13 -25.03 -15.82
N ALA A 475 -16.35 -24.48 -15.77
CA ALA A 475 -17.53 -24.95 -16.51
C ALA A 475 -17.81 -26.46 -16.32
N GLY A 476 -17.77 -26.94 -15.08
CA GLY A 476 -18.04 -28.35 -14.72
C GLY A 476 -16.95 -29.35 -15.15
N LYS A 477 -15.84 -28.89 -15.73
CA LYS A 477 -14.65 -29.72 -15.98
C LYS A 477 -13.79 -29.77 -14.73
N LYS A 478 -13.41 -30.97 -14.29
CA LYS A 478 -12.49 -31.15 -13.16
C LYS A 478 -11.08 -30.65 -13.48
N GLY A 479 -10.39 -30.13 -12.47
CA GLY A 479 -9.03 -29.56 -12.59
C GLY A 479 -8.04 -30.16 -11.59
N VAL A 480 -6.75 -29.96 -11.84
CA VAL A 480 -5.67 -30.34 -10.91
C VAL A 480 -4.77 -29.14 -10.59
N ALA A 481 -4.54 -28.89 -9.30
CA ALA A 481 -3.66 -27.84 -8.80
C ALA A 481 -2.53 -28.41 -7.94
N HIS A 482 -1.33 -28.53 -8.52
CA HIS A 482 -0.11 -28.86 -7.76
C HIS A 482 0.50 -27.60 -7.13
N THR A 483 1.00 -27.71 -5.90
CA THR A 483 1.52 -26.56 -5.15
C THR A 483 2.79 -26.89 -4.38
N PHE A 484 3.84 -26.14 -4.62
CA PHE A 484 5.08 -26.21 -3.84
C PHE A 484 4.99 -25.27 -2.65
N PHE A 485 5.06 -25.83 -1.44
CA PHE A 485 5.05 -25.09 -0.18
C PHE A 485 6.44 -25.18 0.47
N MET A 486 7.00 -24.05 0.92
CA MET A 486 8.35 -24.00 1.47
C MET A 486 8.35 -23.57 2.94
N LYS A 487 9.45 -23.86 3.66
CA LYS A 487 9.63 -23.52 5.09
C LYS A 487 9.49 -22.02 5.38
N GLU A 488 9.77 -21.19 4.38
CA GLU A 488 9.58 -19.73 4.38
C GLU A 488 8.10 -19.33 4.49
N ASN A 489 7.19 -20.10 3.86
CA ASN A 489 5.76 -19.80 3.81
C ASN A 489 5.00 -20.21 5.08
N LYS A 490 5.69 -20.71 6.13
CA LYS A 490 5.10 -21.27 7.35
C LYS A 490 3.99 -20.44 8.00
N GLY A 491 4.04 -19.11 7.89
CA GLY A 491 3.01 -18.21 8.44
C GLY A 491 1.62 -18.38 7.82
N LEU A 492 1.54 -18.88 6.59
CA LEU A 492 0.29 -19.12 5.84
C LEU A 492 -0.20 -20.57 5.96
N ALA A 493 0.52 -21.44 6.67
CA ALA A 493 0.18 -22.87 6.79
C ALA A 493 -1.19 -23.10 7.45
N GLY A 494 -1.54 -22.31 8.48
CA GLY A 494 -2.84 -22.40 9.17
C GLY A 494 -4.03 -22.08 8.26
N GLU A 495 -3.94 -21.00 7.48
CA GLU A 495 -4.99 -20.60 6.54
C GLU A 495 -5.14 -21.63 5.41
N LEU A 496 -4.03 -22.06 4.80
CA LEU A 496 -4.03 -23.09 3.75
C LEU A 496 -4.62 -24.42 4.22
N VAL A 497 -4.33 -24.86 5.45
CA VAL A 497 -4.90 -26.07 6.03
C VAL A 497 -6.42 -25.97 6.20
N ASN A 498 -6.97 -24.78 6.47
CA ASN A 498 -8.42 -24.59 6.55
C ASN A 498 -9.07 -24.70 5.16
N VAL A 499 -8.52 -24.03 4.14
CA VAL A 499 -9.03 -24.11 2.74
C VAL A 499 -8.98 -25.55 2.21
N LEU A 500 -7.92 -26.30 2.51
CA LEU A 500 -7.83 -27.72 2.12
C LEU A 500 -8.88 -28.60 2.82
N ARG A 501 -9.18 -28.35 4.10
CA ARG A 501 -10.22 -29.08 4.85
C ARG A 501 -11.62 -28.78 4.33
N GLU A 502 -11.93 -27.51 4.11
CA GLU A 502 -13.19 -27.02 3.53
C GLU A 502 -13.43 -27.65 2.14
N ALA A 503 -12.40 -27.65 1.29
CA ALA A 503 -12.46 -28.28 -0.03
C ALA A 503 -12.40 -29.82 -0.01
N GLN A 504 -12.40 -30.46 1.17
CA GLN A 504 -12.33 -31.92 1.37
C GLN A 504 -11.09 -32.59 0.75
N GLN A 505 -9.96 -31.88 0.74
CA GLN A 505 -8.69 -32.31 0.13
C GLN A 505 -7.76 -32.96 1.17
N VAL A 506 -6.81 -33.79 0.69
CA VAL A 506 -5.84 -34.47 1.57
C VAL A 506 -4.79 -33.48 2.07
N VAL A 507 -4.83 -33.17 3.37
CA VAL A 507 -3.83 -32.31 4.03
C VAL A 507 -2.54 -33.11 4.28
N PRO A 508 -1.36 -32.67 3.78
CA PRO A 508 -0.10 -33.38 4.02
C PRO A 508 0.35 -33.30 5.49
N GLU A 509 0.82 -34.40 6.07
CA GLU A 509 1.44 -34.39 7.41
C GLU A 509 2.63 -33.43 7.52
N SER A 510 3.38 -33.24 6.42
CA SER A 510 4.49 -32.30 6.34
C SER A 510 4.06 -30.84 6.45
N LEU A 511 2.80 -30.52 6.09
CA LEU A 511 2.23 -29.17 6.24
C LEU A 511 1.79 -28.91 7.69
N LEU A 512 1.19 -29.92 8.34
CA LEU A 512 0.76 -29.83 9.75
C LEU A 512 1.93 -29.53 10.72
N LYS A 513 3.15 -29.97 10.38
CA LYS A 513 4.37 -29.73 11.16
C LYS A 513 4.79 -28.26 11.29
N PHE A 514 4.22 -27.34 10.50
CA PHE A 514 4.49 -25.90 10.62
C PHE A 514 3.59 -25.19 11.66
N GLY A 515 2.60 -25.89 12.22
CA GLY A 515 1.64 -25.34 13.17
C GLY A 515 0.42 -24.73 12.48
N THR A 516 -0.78 -25.11 12.93
CA THR A 516 -2.05 -24.68 12.33
C THR A 516 -2.63 -23.41 12.96
N HIS A 517 -1.85 -22.64 13.71
CA HIS A 517 -2.34 -21.46 14.42
C HIS A 517 -2.42 -20.26 13.46
N VAL A 518 -3.61 -20.00 12.95
CA VAL A 518 -3.91 -18.74 12.24
C VAL A 518 -3.68 -17.58 13.21
N LYS A 519 -2.90 -16.57 12.81
CA LYS A 519 -2.87 -15.29 13.52
C LYS A 519 -4.08 -14.48 13.10
N LYS A 520 -4.79 -13.88 14.06
CA LYS A 520 -5.89 -12.97 13.72
C LYS A 520 -5.31 -11.76 12.96
N LYS A 521 -5.93 -11.35 11.85
CA LYS A 521 -5.43 -10.24 11.03
C LYS A 521 -5.59 -8.92 11.79
N GLU A 522 -4.51 -8.47 12.44
CA GLU A 522 -4.48 -7.20 13.17
C GLU A 522 -4.64 -6.00 12.24
N SER A 523 -5.36 -4.97 12.69
CA SER A 523 -5.59 -3.77 11.88
C SER A 523 -4.34 -2.90 11.82
N LYS A 524 -3.99 -2.39 10.63
CA LYS A 524 -2.81 -1.52 10.42
C LYS A 524 -2.85 -0.19 11.19
N LEU A 525 -4.01 0.21 11.73
CA LEU A 525 -4.17 1.46 12.50
C LEU A 525 -4.32 1.25 14.02
N TYR A 526 -4.82 0.11 14.49
CA TYR A 526 -5.16 -0.10 15.92
C TYR A 526 -4.60 -1.41 16.53
N GLY A 527 -3.87 -2.22 15.75
CA GLY A 527 -3.21 -3.43 16.23
C GLY A 527 -4.17 -4.44 16.87
N ALA A 528 -3.68 -5.16 17.88
CA ALA A 528 -4.40 -6.22 18.61
C ALA A 528 -5.60 -5.76 19.48
N HIS A 529 -5.83 -4.46 19.65
CA HIS A 529 -6.93 -3.95 20.50
C HIS A 529 -8.26 -3.72 19.75
N PHE A 530 -8.32 -4.01 18.45
CA PHE A 530 -9.54 -3.88 17.66
C PHE A 530 -10.58 -4.94 18.07
N ARG A 531 -11.71 -4.48 18.64
CA ARG A 531 -12.93 -5.30 18.70
C ARG A 531 -13.62 -5.21 17.35
N GLU A 532 -13.90 -6.35 16.73
CA GLU A 532 -14.81 -6.40 15.59
C GLU A 532 -16.19 -5.89 16.02
N ILE A 533 -16.77 -5.05 15.18
CA ILE A 533 -18.17 -4.65 15.27
C ILE A 533 -18.93 -5.59 14.36
N ASP A 534 -19.90 -6.32 14.89
CA ASP A 534 -20.72 -7.26 14.11
C ASP A 534 -21.39 -6.56 12.92
N ALA A 535 -21.48 -7.26 11.78
CA ALA A 535 -21.93 -6.71 10.51
C ALA A 535 -23.37 -6.15 10.53
N ASN A 536 -24.17 -6.51 11.54
CA ASN A 536 -25.56 -6.07 11.73
C ASN A 536 -25.70 -4.97 12.82
N ALA A 537 -24.61 -4.32 13.24
CA ALA A 537 -24.67 -3.26 14.24
C ALA A 537 -25.38 -1.99 13.68
N PRO A 538 -26.41 -1.45 14.36
CA PRO A 538 -27.15 -0.29 13.87
C PRO A 538 -26.29 0.99 13.86
N LYS A 539 -26.54 1.86 12.85
CA LYS A 539 -25.80 3.10 12.63
C LYS A 539 -25.78 3.99 13.87
N SER A 540 -24.60 4.51 14.23
CA SER A 540 -24.40 5.36 15.41
C SER A 540 -25.08 6.73 15.27
N THR A 541 -26.20 6.92 15.97
CA THR A 541 -26.91 8.20 16.03
C THR A 541 -26.07 9.25 16.76
N LYS A 542 -25.78 10.38 16.10
CA LYS A 542 -25.09 11.52 16.71
C LYS A 542 -25.97 12.16 17.80
N ILE A 543 -25.72 11.84 19.06
CA ILE A 543 -26.37 12.49 20.21
C ILE A 543 -25.93 13.95 20.27
N LYS A 544 -26.86 14.88 19.99
CA LYS A 544 -26.68 16.31 20.30
C LYS A 544 -26.93 16.52 21.80
N ALA A 545 -25.88 16.80 22.56
CA ALA A 545 -26.00 17.23 23.95
C ALA A 545 -26.16 18.76 24.00
N ASN A 546 -27.32 19.25 24.45
CA ASN A 546 -27.54 20.68 24.71
C ASN A 546 -26.80 21.12 25.98
N SER A 547 -26.34 22.37 25.99
CA SER A 547 -25.72 23.01 27.16
C SER A 547 -26.76 23.49 28.18
N GLY A 548 -26.46 23.37 29.47
CA GLY A 548 -27.36 23.79 30.55
C GLY A 548 -26.66 24.02 31.90
N THR A 549 -26.63 25.28 32.33
CA THR A 549 -26.57 25.77 33.73
C THR A 549 -25.69 25.07 34.77
N SER A 550 -24.47 25.61 34.95
CA SER A 550 -24.02 26.34 36.16
C SER A 550 -24.23 25.79 37.59
N ASN A 551 -23.12 25.85 38.35
CA ASN A 551 -22.97 26.33 39.75
C ASN A 551 -22.74 25.37 40.96
N ARG A 552 -21.85 25.83 41.86
CA ARG A 552 -21.41 25.32 43.20
C ARG A 552 -20.42 24.12 43.19
N CYS A 553 -19.31 24.03 43.96
CA CYS A 553 -18.88 24.55 45.30
C CYS A 553 -19.42 23.66 46.46
N SER A 554 -18.63 23.11 47.41
CA SER A 554 -17.16 23.13 47.72
C SER A 554 -16.76 22.06 48.78
N THR A 555 -15.43 21.93 49.07
CA THR A 555 -14.80 21.24 50.24
C THR A 555 -15.00 19.72 50.34
N VAL A 556 -14.15 18.89 50.99
CA VAL A 556 -13.11 18.99 52.06
C VAL A 556 -11.88 18.14 51.63
N GLY A 557 -10.61 18.27 52.08
CA GLY A 557 -9.91 19.22 52.97
C GLY A 557 -8.79 18.54 53.80
N PHE A 558 -7.71 19.27 54.15
CA PHE A 558 -6.63 18.91 55.11
C PHE A 558 -5.69 17.72 54.72
N THR A 559 -4.44 17.54 55.18
CA THR A 559 -3.29 18.34 55.72
C THR A 559 -2.07 17.38 55.83
N SER A 560 -0.78 17.74 55.95
CA SER A 560 0.08 18.90 55.60
C SER A 560 1.53 18.63 56.07
N ARG A 561 2.49 19.57 55.87
CA ARG A 561 3.87 19.63 56.45
C ARG A 561 4.89 18.61 55.89
N SER A 562 6.22 18.82 55.99
CA SER A 562 7.06 20.05 55.99
C SER A 562 8.55 19.67 56.01
N CYS A 563 9.43 20.43 55.32
CA CYS A 563 10.78 20.89 55.77
C CYS A 563 11.76 21.14 54.60
N GLY A 564 12.54 22.22 54.70
CA GLY A 564 13.89 22.32 54.14
C GLY A 564 14.90 22.39 55.31
N PRO A 565 15.98 23.20 55.27
CA PRO A 565 16.51 23.98 54.13
C PRO A 565 18.07 24.06 54.06
N ARG A 566 18.61 24.83 53.08
CA ARG A 566 20.03 25.32 52.99
C ARG A 566 21.07 24.20 52.69
N LYS A 567 22.18 24.42 51.98
CA LYS A 567 23.14 25.56 51.98
C LYS A 567 24.03 25.58 50.71
N LEU A 568 24.59 26.76 50.39
CA LEU A 568 25.75 27.02 49.51
C LEU A 568 27.08 26.51 50.16
N PRO A 569 28.25 26.36 49.47
CA PRO A 569 28.82 27.36 48.51
C PRO A 569 29.80 26.95 47.37
N TRP A 570 29.79 27.74 46.27
CA TRP A 570 30.93 28.28 45.45
C TRP A 570 31.91 27.25 44.78
N PHE A 571 32.81 27.54 43.81
CA PHE A 571 33.49 28.78 43.35
C PHE A 571 34.11 28.64 41.92
N ILE A 572 34.20 29.76 41.16
CA ILE A 572 35.30 30.19 40.24
C ILE A 572 35.50 29.61 38.79
N HIS A 573 35.47 30.55 37.81
CA HIS A 573 36.24 30.77 36.54
C HIS A 573 36.72 29.59 35.62
N SER A 574 36.74 29.65 34.28
CA SER A 574 36.78 30.70 33.21
C SER A 574 38.15 31.33 32.87
N PHE A 575 38.69 31.12 31.66
CA PHE A 575 38.93 32.16 30.62
C PHE A 575 39.57 31.64 29.31
N LEU A 576 39.62 32.51 28.28
CA LEU A 576 40.38 32.42 27.02
C LEU A 576 41.92 32.48 27.29
N CYS A 577 42.90 32.27 26.38
CA CYS A 577 43.05 32.91 25.07
C CYS A 577 44.31 32.47 24.26
N HIS A 578 44.20 32.52 22.91
CA HIS A 578 45.18 33.00 21.91
C HIS A 578 46.61 32.40 21.67
N ARG A 579 46.87 32.15 20.36
CA ARG A 579 48.12 32.35 19.54
C ARG A 579 49.30 31.34 19.54
N ARG A 580 49.77 31.07 18.30
CA ARG A 580 51.11 30.56 17.86
C ARG A 580 52.17 31.70 17.92
N PRO A 581 53.47 31.57 17.47
CA PRO A 581 54.28 30.47 16.89
C PRO A 581 55.65 30.34 17.68
N PRO A 582 56.85 29.98 17.15
CA PRO A 582 57.31 29.46 15.83
C PRO A 582 58.38 28.32 15.80
N HIS A 583 58.72 27.91 14.57
CA HIS A 583 59.98 27.32 14.04
C HIS A 583 60.97 26.50 14.90
N ALA A 584 61.23 25.27 14.44
CA ALA A 584 62.59 24.70 14.28
C ALA A 584 62.57 23.61 13.16
N ALA A 585 63.72 23.14 12.68
CA ALA A 585 63.85 22.13 11.62
C ALA A 585 65.04 21.20 11.85
N SER A 586 65.02 20.00 11.27
CA SER A 586 66.19 19.22 10.80
C SER A 586 65.75 17.90 10.13
N GLU A 587 66.72 17.11 9.64
CA GLU A 587 66.53 16.07 8.61
C GLU A 587 66.70 14.61 9.12
N LYS A 588 66.69 13.66 8.19
CA LYS A 588 66.70 12.19 8.39
C LYS A 588 68.01 11.65 8.99
N PRO A 589 67.99 10.42 9.53
CA PRO A 589 68.72 9.32 8.86
C PRO A 589 67.87 8.05 8.61
N PRO A 590 68.38 7.03 7.89
CA PRO A 590 67.55 5.93 7.35
C PRO A 590 67.91 4.49 7.82
N GLU A 591 66.98 3.58 7.54
CA GLU A 591 67.14 2.17 7.09
C GLU A 591 67.95 1.08 7.86
N ASN A 592 67.31 -0.10 7.88
CA ASN A 592 67.83 -1.48 7.76
C ASN A 592 68.23 -2.33 8.97
N MET A 593 67.95 -3.64 8.78
CA MET A 593 68.17 -4.80 9.68
C MET A 593 67.34 -4.77 10.98
N ILE A 594 66.73 -5.86 11.44
CA ILE A 594 67.08 -7.29 11.29
C ILE A 594 65.99 -8.11 10.56
N ARG A 595 66.40 -9.17 9.84
CA ARG A 595 65.55 -10.21 9.24
C ARG A 595 65.89 -11.58 9.84
N SER A 596 64.95 -12.54 9.70
CA SER A 596 65.04 -13.96 10.11
C SER A 596 64.94 -14.20 11.62
N LYS A 597 64.40 -15.31 12.15
CA LYS A 597 63.85 -16.58 11.57
C LYS A 597 62.45 -16.80 12.20
N ILE A 598 61.55 -17.72 11.83
CA ILE A 598 61.55 -18.97 11.03
C ILE A 598 60.32 -18.95 10.09
N LYS A 599 60.28 -19.76 9.02
CA LYS A 599 59.11 -19.91 8.12
C LYS A 599 59.01 -21.35 7.60
N LYS A 600 57.79 -21.77 7.21
CA LYS A 600 57.41 -23.06 6.57
C LYS A 600 57.30 -24.26 7.54
N ASN A 601 56.55 -25.33 7.25
CA ASN A 601 55.87 -25.76 6.01
C ASN A 601 54.35 -25.99 6.18
N PHE A 602 53.64 -26.07 5.04
CA PHE A 602 52.26 -26.55 4.92
C PHE A 602 52.17 -27.38 3.63
N ALA A 603 51.70 -28.62 3.70
CA ALA A 603 51.34 -29.47 2.56
C ALA A 603 50.40 -30.60 3.04
N PRO A 604 49.43 -31.07 2.24
CA PRO A 604 48.36 -31.94 2.72
C PRO A 604 48.65 -33.45 2.55
N ALA A 605 48.00 -34.27 3.38
CA ALA A 605 47.82 -35.70 3.16
C ALA A 605 46.35 -36.07 3.41
N VAL A 606 45.79 -36.93 2.56
CA VAL A 606 44.41 -37.44 2.70
C VAL A 606 44.47 -38.87 3.22
N THR A 607 43.91 -39.11 4.41
CA THR A 607 43.56 -40.45 4.90
C THR A 607 42.27 -40.38 5.71
N SER A 608 41.46 -41.44 5.59
CA SER A 608 40.18 -41.59 6.30
C SER A 608 40.39 -42.04 7.75
N GLY A 609 39.88 -41.30 8.74
CA GLY A 609 39.94 -41.73 10.13
C GLY A 609 39.14 -40.88 11.14
N SER A 610 38.28 -41.56 11.91
CA SER A 610 37.67 -41.10 13.17
C SER A 610 36.85 -39.79 13.20
N VAL A 611 35.53 -39.94 13.30
CA VAL A 611 34.60 -38.88 13.79
C VAL A 611 34.93 -38.47 15.24
N SER A 612 35.60 -39.34 16.00
CA SER A 612 35.98 -39.12 17.40
C SER A 612 36.85 -37.88 17.64
N GLY A 613 37.72 -37.51 16.70
CA GLY A 613 38.63 -36.36 16.89
C GLY A 613 37.91 -35.01 16.91
N TYR A 614 36.81 -34.88 16.17
CA TYR A 614 35.97 -33.67 16.21
C TYR A 614 35.17 -33.58 17.51
N ILE A 615 34.71 -34.71 18.05
CA ILE A 615 33.94 -34.74 19.30
C ILE A 615 34.84 -34.37 20.48
N ALA A 616 36.06 -34.90 20.55
CA ALA A 616 37.02 -34.54 21.61
C ALA A 616 37.29 -33.02 21.65
N ARG A 617 37.58 -32.43 20.49
CA ARG A 617 37.89 -30.99 20.35
C ARG A 617 36.71 -30.10 20.78
N LEU A 618 35.49 -30.45 20.38
CA LEU A 618 34.27 -29.76 20.80
C LEU A 618 33.95 -29.89 22.29
N VAL A 619 34.46 -30.92 22.97
CA VAL A 619 34.35 -31.08 24.42
C VAL A 619 35.37 -30.19 25.14
N GLU A 620 36.64 -30.21 24.71
CA GLU A 620 37.71 -29.35 25.26
C GLU A 620 37.35 -27.85 25.17
N GLU A 621 36.88 -27.40 24.01
CA GLU A 621 36.47 -26.01 23.77
C GLU A 621 35.34 -25.59 24.75
N SER A 622 34.33 -26.44 24.95
CA SER A 622 33.19 -26.15 25.83
C SER A 622 33.51 -26.10 27.34
N MET A 623 34.61 -26.74 27.78
CA MET A 623 35.02 -26.69 29.19
C MET A 623 35.73 -25.39 29.53
N ALA A 624 36.50 -24.80 28.60
CA ALA A 624 37.22 -23.54 28.83
C ALA A 624 36.27 -22.36 29.11
N ALA A 625 35.18 -22.27 28.33
CA ALA A 625 34.13 -21.26 28.51
C ALA A 625 33.48 -21.33 29.91
N LEU A 626 33.15 -22.54 30.37
CA LEU A 626 32.57 -22.77 31.70
C LEU A 626 33.57 -22.45 32.83
N GLN A 627 34.82 -22.89 32.70
CA GLN A 627 35.89 -22.62 33.68
C GLN A 627 36.20 -21.11 33.81
N TYR A 628 36.07 -20.35 32.73
CA TYR A 628 36.17 -18.88 32.76
C TYR A 628 34.99 -18.24 33.52
N LEU A 629 33.75 -18.69 33.30
CA LEU A 629 32.59 -18.21 34.09
C LEU A 629 32.73 -18.54 35.58
N GLU A 630 33.25 -19.73 35.94
CA GLU A 630 33.52 -20.07 37.35
C GLU A 630 34.61 -19.20 37.98
N THR A 631 35.62 -18.81 37.21
CA THR A 631 36.67 -17.87 37.65
C THR A 631 36.08 -16.49 37.91
N LEU A 632 35.21 -15.98 37.03
CA LEU A 632 34.51 -14.71 37.22
C LEU A 632 33.52 -14.74 38.40
N ARG A 633 32.79 -15.86 38.59
CA ARG A 633 31.90 -16.07 39.76
C ARG A 633 32.66 -15.95 41.08
N ASN A 634 33.89 -16.45 41.13
CA ASN A 634 34.74 -16.37 42.31
C ASN A 634 35.32 -14.95 42.53
N ALA A 635 35.48 -14.15 41.47
CA ALA A 635 35.95 -12.76 41.54
C ALA A 635 34.83 -11.77 41.93
N HIS A 636 33.58 -12.03 41.54
CA HIS A 636 32.42 -11.15 41.82
C HIS A 636 31.24 -11.92 42.46
N PRO A 637 31.29 -12.20 43.78
CA PRO A 637 30.26 -12.99 44.47
C PRO A 637 28.84 -12.42 44.37
N GLU A 638 28.70 -11.09 44.32
CA GLU A 638 27.43 -10.36 44.20
C GLU A 638 26.64 -10.69 42.92
N LEU A 639 27.32 -11.22 41.90
CA LEU A 639 26.75 -11.56 40.59
C LEU A 639 26.67 -13.08 40.36
N SER A 640 26.92 -13.88 41.39
CA SER A 640 26.99 -15.34 41.32
C SER A 640 25.71 -16.00 40.78
N GLU A 641 24.53 -15.47 41.10
CA GLU A 641 23.25 -15.94 40.55
C GLU A 641 23.18 -15.80 39.02
N TRP A 642 23.67 -14.67 38.47
CA TRP A 642 23.71 -14.44 37.02
C TRP A 642 24.70 -15.38 36.33
N TYR A 643 25.89 -15.58 36.90
CA TYR A 643 26.87 -16.52 36.36
C TYR A 643 26.36 -17.97 36.38
N ASN A 644 25.69 -18.38 37.45
CA ASN A 644 25.06 -19.71 37.54
C ASN A 644 23.94 -19.87 36.50
N ALA A 645 23.12 -18.83 36.27
CA ALA A 645 22.08 -18.86 35.24
C ALA A 645 22.65 -18.88 33.81
N LEU A 646 23.73 -18.14 33.52
CA LEU A 646 24.41 -18.20 32.22
C LEU A 646 25.06 -19.58 31.99
N SER A 647 25.68 -20.16 33.02
CA SER A 647 26.27 -21.50 32.98
C SER A 647 25.21 -22.59 32.71
N ASP A 648 24.09 -22.57 33.44
CA ASP A 648 22.98 -23.51 33.26
C ASP A 648 22.35 -23.41 31.86
N LEU A 649 22.09 -22.20 31.36
CA LEU A 649 21.54 -21.98 30.02
C LEU A 649 22.50 -22.39 28.90
N TYR A 650 23.81 -22.20 29.10
CA TYR A 650 24.85 -22.67 28.20
C TYR A 650 24.95 -24.21 28.19
N GLN A 651 24.97 -24.85 29.36
CA GLN A 651 24.99 -26.33 29.49
C GLN A 651 23.76 -26.97 28.84
N ARG A 652 22.58 -26.38 29.03
CA ARG A 652 21.31 -26.79 28.38
C ARG A 652 21.22 -26.40 26.90
N LYS A 653 22.20 -25.65 26.36
CA LYS A 653 22.29 -25.19 24.96
C LYS A 653 21.07 -24.36 24.52
N LEU A 654 20.49 -23.59 25.45
CA LEU A 654 19.29 -22.78 25.24
C LEU A 654 19.65 -21.38 24.70
N TRP A 655 20.33 -21.33 23.55
CA TRP A 655 20.98 -20.14 22.99
C TRP A 655 20.10 -18.88 22.94
N HIS A 656 18.80 -19.01 22.67
CA HIS A 656 17.87 -17.88 22.67
C HIS A 656 17.66 -17.27 24.07
N GLN A 657 17.43 -18.11 25.09
CA GLN A 657 17.30 -17.65 26.48
C GLN A 657 18.64 -17.13 27.02
N LEU A 658 19.75 -17.79 26.66
CA LEU A 658 21.10 -17.32 26.95
C LEU A 658 21.36 -15.92 26.37
N THR A 659 20.94 -15.67 25.12
CA THR A 659 21.07 -14.35 24.47
C THR A 659 20.29 -13.27 25.22
N LEU A 660 19.04 -13.54 25.60
CA LEU A 660 18.21 -12.58 26.37
C LEU A 660 18.76 -12.34 27.78
N LYS A 661 19.34 -13.35 28.43
CA LYS A 661 19.98 -13.20 29.74
C LYS A 661 21.32 -12.49 29.66
N LEU A 662 22.09 -12.71 28.60
CA LEU A 662 23.32 -11.98 28.31
C LEU A 662 23.02 -10.51 28.02
N GLU A 663 21.94 -10.19 27.29
CA GLU A 663 21.48 -8.81 27.06
C GLU A 663 21.12 -8.09 28.37
N GLN A 664 20.40 -8.76 29.28
CA GLN A 664 20.14 -8.24 30.63
C GLN A 664 21.43 -8.06 31.46
N PHE A 665 22.37 -8.99 31.36
CA PHE A 665 23.63 -8.98 32.12
C PHE A 665 24.59 -7.88 31.65
N VAL A 666 24.75 -7.71 30.33
CA VAL A 666 25.60 -6.67 29.71
C VAL A 666 25.03 -5.26 29.96
N ALA A 667 23.71 -5.14 30.19
CA ALA A 667 23.07 -3.89 30.58
C ALA A 667 23.32 -3.48 32.06
N LEU A 668 23.87 -4.35 32.90
CA LEU A 668 24.17 -4.02 34.30
C LEU A 668 25.36 -3.04 34.36
N ALA A 669 25.15 -1.88 34.99
CA ALA A 669 26.12 -0.79 35.08
C ALA A 669 27.48 -1.21 35.69
N VAL A 670 27.49 -2.26 36.52
CA VAL A 670 28.70 -2.83 37.15
C VAL A 670 29.77 -3.23 36.10
N PHE A 671 29.36 -3.67 34.91
CA PHE A 671 30.29 -4.10 33.85
C PHE A 671 30.74 -2.98 32.90
N GLN A 672 30.17 -1.78 32.99
CA GLN A 672 30.51 -0.71 32.05
C GLN A 672 31.91 -0.12 32.30
N ALA A 673 32.55 -0.42 33.43
CA ALA A 673 33.92 -0.02 33.75
C ALA A 673 34.92 -1.21 33.70
N GLY A 674 35.88 -1.15 32.76
CA GLY A 674 37.04 -2.04 32.71
C GLY A 674 36.96 -3.21 31.72
N ASP A 675 38.12 -3.84 31.48
CA ASP A 675 38.36 -4.82 30.40
C ASP A 675 37.56 -6.14 30.51
N ALA A 676 36.83 -6.35 31.60
CA ALA A 676 36.14 -7.61 31.89
C ALA A 676 35.13 -8.02 30.80
N LEU A 677 34.45 -7.05 30.16
CA LEU A 677 33.51 -7.32 29.08
C LEU A 677 34.21 -7.61 27.74
N ILE A 678 35.38 -7.03 27.49
CA ILE A 678 36.25 -7.38 26.35
C ILE A 678 36.73 -8.84 26.50
N GLN A 679 37.18 -9.22 27.69
CA GLN A 679 37.57 -10.61 27.98
C GLN A 679 36.39 -11.57 27.89
N LEU A 680 35.20 -11.20 28.39
CA LEU A 680 33.98 -12.00 28.23
C LEU A 680 33.59 -12.18 26.75
N TYR A 681 33.76 -11.16 25.92
CA TYR A 681 33.52 -11.30 24.49
C TYR A 681 34.46 -12.35 23.86
N HIS A 682 35.77 -12.23 24.08
CA HIS A 682 36.76 -13.12 23.47
C HIS A 682 36.71 -14.55 24.03
N ASN A 683 36.49 -14.73 25.34
CA ASN A 683 36.58 -16.03 26.01
C ASN A 683 35.25 -16.80 26.09
N PHE A 684 34.11 -16.12 25.95
CA PHE A 684 32.77 -16.72 26.06
C PHE A 684 31.91 -16.48 24.82
N ILE A 685 31.67 -15.22 24.44
CA ILE A 685 30.75 -14.90 23.32
C ILE A 685 31.30 -15.43 21.98
N SER A 686 32.63 -15.34 21.77
CA SER A 686 33.28 -15.78 20.53
C SER A 686 33.12 -17.28 20.22
N GLU A 687 32.71 -18.12 21.18
CA GLU A 687 32.54 -19.57 21.02
C GLU A 687 31.14 -19.96 20.48
N PHE A 688 30.17 -19.05 20.57
CA PHE A 688 28.80 -19.30 20.11
C PHE A 688 28.23 -18.21 19.18
N GLU A 689 29.08 -17.33 18.61
CA GLU A 689 28.71 -16.34 17.58
C GLU A 689 27.79 -16.91 16.47
N THR A 690 28.10 -18.12 15.98
CA THR A 690 27.35 -18.84 14.93
C THR A 690 26.00 -19.44 15.38
N LYS A 691 25.60 -19.20 16.63
CA LYS A 691 24.38 -19.74 17.27
C LYS A 691 23.48 -18.62 17.83
N ILE A 692 23.90 -17.35 17.75
CA ILE A 692 23.19 -16.15 18.20
C ILE A 692 22.52 -15.47 16.98
N ASN A 693 21.46 -14.69 17.20
CA ASN A 693 20.98 -13.74 16.19
C ASN A 693 22.07 -12.70 15.86
N LEU A 694 22.50 -12.63 14.59
CA LEU A 694 23.59 -11.75 14.14
C LEU A 694 23.39 -10.27 14.50
N LEU A 695 22.15 -9.77 14.57
CA LEU A 695 21.86 -8.39 14.99
C LEU A 695 22.14 -8.18 16.49
N LYS A 696 21.82 -9.17 17.34
CA LYS A 696 22.17 -9.12 18.77
C LYS A 696 23.68 -9.28 18.98
N LEU A 697 24.36 -10.05 18.15
CA LEU A 697 25.83 -10.09 18.13
C LEU A 697 26.43 -8.73 17.78
N ALA A 698 25.87 -8.01 16.81
CA ALA A 698 26.26 -6.64 16.48
C ALA A 698 25.97 -5.64 17.62
N HIS A 699 24.86 -5.79 18.34
CA HIS A 699 24.56 -5.01 19.56
C HIS A 699 25.62 -5.27 20.65
N PHE A 700 26.01 -6.52 20.91
CA PHE A 700 27.08 -6.84 21.86
C PHE A 700 28.44 -6.28 21.42
N ALA A 701 28.81 -6.44 20.16
CA ALA A 701 30.05 -5.88 19.61
C ALA A 701 30.10 -4.35 19.75
N ALA A 702 28.98 -3.66 19.54
CA ALA A 702 28.87 -2.22 19.76
C ALA A 702 29.06 -1.81 21.23
N ILE A 703 28.50 -2.56 22.19
CA ILE A 703 28.70 -2.26 23.62
C ILE A 703 30.16 -2.46 24.02
N VAL A 704 30.78 -3.58 23.62
CA VAL A 704 32.20 -3.88 23.88
C VAL A 704 33.12 -2.83 23.23
N SER A 705 32.80 -2.36 22.01
CA SER A 705 33.59 -1.35 21.31
C SER A 705 33.71 -0.02 22.07
N ARG A 706 32.74 0.31 22.93
CA ARG A 706 32.73 1.56 23.74
C ARG A 706 33.67 1.52 24.95
N GLN A 707 34.27 0.36 25.25
CA GLN A 707 35.16 0.20 26.41
C GLN A 707 36.65 0.30 26.06
N TYR A 708 37.01 0.21 24.78
CA TYR A 708 38.39 0.39 24.35
C TYR A 708 38.82 1.85 24.59
N SER A 709 39.88 2.04 25.37
CA SER A 709 40.50 3.34 25.65
C SER A 709 40.94 4.08 24.37
N GLU A 710 41.28 3.34 23.32
CA GLU A 710 41.70 3.86 22.02
C GLU A 710 40.63 3.61 20.95
N LYS A 711 40.14 4.70 20.33
CA LYS A 711 39.13 4.64 19.25
C LYS A 711 39.60 3.85 18.02
N GLU A 712 40.90 3.83 17.74
CA GLU A 712 41.47 3.04 16.64
C GLU A 712 41.40 1.54 16.94
N ALA A 713 41.66 1.12 18.18
CA ALA A 713 41.47 -0.27 18.60
C ALA A 713 39.99 -0.70 18.51
N ALA A 714 39.05 0.17 18.89
CA ALA A 714 37.62 -0.07 18.72
C ALA A 714 37.22 -0.26 17.25
N ILE A 715 37.73 0.58 16.34
CA ILE A 715 37.47 0.47 14.90
C ILE A 715 38.06 -0.82 14.34
N ASN A 716 39.32 -1.14 14.64
CA ASN A 716 39.97 -2.38 14.18
C ASN A 716 39.22 -3.65 14.66
N TYR A 717 38.74 -3.64 15.90
CA TYR A 717 37.89 -4.71 16.45
C TYR A 717 36.57 -4.85 15.67
N LEU A 718 35.86 -3.74 15.43
CA LEU A 718 34.58 -3.75 14.70
C LEU A 718 34.74 -4.13 13.22
N GLU A 719 35.83 -3.71 12.56
CA GLU A 719 36.14 -4.13 11.18
C GLU A 719 36.45 -5.64 11.12
N GLY A 720 37.15 -6.20 12.12
CA GLY A 720 37.33 -7.64 12.28
C GLY A 720 36.02 -8.43 12.51
N VAL A 721 35.05 -7.85 13.23
CA VAL A 721 33.70 -8.44 13.37
C VAL A 721 32.93 -8.40 12.04
N ILE A 722 33.08 -7.34 11.22
CA ILE A 722 32.50 -7.30 9.86
C ILE A 722 33.09 -8.40 8.98
N GLU A 723 34.39 -8.68 9.04
CA GLU A 723 34.99 -9.79 8.30
C GLU A 723 34.48 -11.15 8.76
N LYS A 724 34.34 -11.38 10.08
CA LYS A 724 33.68 -12.58 10.62
C LYS A 724 32.26 -12.74 10.08
N LEU A 725 31.43 -11.69 10.14
CA LEU A 725 30.05 -11.70 9.67
C LEU A 725 29.95 -12.03 8.17
N ARG A 726 30.83 -11.46 7.33
CA ARG A 726 30.88 -11.75 5.89
C ARG A 726 31.23 -13.20 5.56
N ASN A 727 31.95 -13.90 6.43
CA ASN A 727 32.26 -15.32 6.26
C ASN A 727 31.07 -16.23 6.64
N THR A 728 30.14 -15.75 7.47
CA THR A 728 28.90 -16.45 7.86
C THR A 728 27.86 -16.36 6.74
N ARG A 729 27.68 -17.45 5.98
CA ARG A 729 26.87 -17.50 4.74
C ARG A 729 25.33 -17.50 4.98
N GLU A 730 24.82 -16.50 5.67
CA GLU A 730 23.39 -16.29 5.91
C GLU A 730 22.76 -15.24 4.97
N SER A 731 21.44 -15.06 5.02
CA SER A 731 20.68 -14.19 4.12
C SER A 731 20.40 -12.79 4.65
N ARG A 732 20.73 -12.49 5.91
CA ARG A 732 20.50 -11.19 6.59
C ARG A 732 21.78 -10.57 7.18
N ILE A 733 22.90 -10.66 6.45
CA ILE A 733 24.20 -10.17 6.94
C ILE A 733 24.31 -8.62 6.86
N GLU A 734 23.60 -7.98 5.93
CA GLU A 734 23.71 -6.53 5.71
C GLU A 734 23.11 -5.70 6.85
N GLU A 735 22.09 -6.19 7.56
CA GLU A 735 21.50 -5.53 8.74
C GLU A 735 22.55 -5.30 9.87
N PRO A 736 23.23 -6.33 10.40
CA PRO A 736 24.28 -6.16 11.42
C PRO A 736 25.54 -5.47 10.87
N ILE A 737 25.91 -5.67 9.60
CA ILE A 737 27.04 -4.95 8.98
C ILE A 737 26.76 -3.45 8.93
N LEU A 738 25.54 -3.03 8.57
CA LEU A 738 25.13 -1.63 8.56
C LEU A 738 25.16 -1.04 9.98
N TYR A 739 24.63 -1.77 10.97
CA TYR A 739 24.67 -1.34 12.38
C TYR A 739 26.12 -1.11 12.87
N ILE A 740 27.04 -2.03 12.59
CA ILE A 740 28.46 -1.90 12.96
C ILE A 740 29.14 -0.76 12.18
N LYS A 741 28.88 -0.62 10.88
CA LYS A 741 29.35 0.53 10.07
C LYS A 741 28.93 1.87 10.68
N MET A 742 27.72 1.98 11.24
CA MET A 742 27.28 3.20 11.91
C MET A 742 28.05 3.47 13.21
N GLN A 743 28.33 2.45 14.03
CA GLN A 743 29.19 2.64 15.21
C GLN A 743 30.64 3.01 14.82
N ILE A 744 31.20 2.46 13.73
CA ILE A 744 32.49 2.92 13.16
C ILE A 744 32.39 4.39 12.71
N GLY A 745 31.26 4.79 12.09
CA GLY A 745 30.99 6.17 11.70
C GLY A 745 30.94 7.14 12.88
N GLN A 746 30.38 6.72 14.02
CA GLN A 746 30.40 7.45 15.30
C GLN A 746 31.85 7.64 15.78
N PHE A 747 32.65 6.57 15.88
CA PHE A 747 34.05 6.69 16.34
C PHE A 747 34.92 7.55 15.42
N LYS A 748 34.76 7.43 14.09
CA LYS A 748 35.49 8.27 13.12
C LYS A 748 35.07 9.74 13.21
N LEU A 749 33.80 10.04 13.49
CA LEU A 749 33.33 11.39 13.81
C LEU A 749 33.94 11.92 15.11
N ASP A 750 34.00 11.09 16.15
CA ASP A 750 34.61 11.42 17.45
C ASP A 750 36.15 11.52 17.38
N GLN A 751 36.78 11.13 16.27
CA GLN A 751 38.19 11.42 15.92
C GLN A 751 38.35 12.68 15.06
N GLY A 752 37.25 13.21 14.51
CA GLY A 752 37.23 14.38 13.62
C GLY A 752 37.27 14.07 12.11
N ASP A 753 37.26 12.79 11.69
CA ASP A 753 37.21 12.45 10.25
C ASP A 753 35.78 12.54 9.70
N GLN A 754 35.37 13.77 9.41
CA GLN A 754 34.11 14.09 8.73
C GLN A 754 34.04 13.56 7.29
N LYS A 755 35.15 13.17 6.65
CA LYS A 755 35.14 12.71 5.24
C LYS A 755 34.76 11.24 5.16
N GLU A 756 35.45 10.39 5.92
CA GLU A 756 35.15 8.95 5.93
C GLU A 756 33.83 8.67 6.67
N CYS A 757 33.48 9.47 7.69
CA CYS A 757 32.14 9.43 8.30
C CYS A 757 31.04 9.71 7.27
N LYS A 758 31.18 10.74 6.42
CA LYS A 758 30.21 11.01 5.35
C LYS A 758 30.12 9.84 4.36
N LYS A 759 31.24 9.29 3.90
CA LYS A 759 31.26 8.15 2.98
C LYS A 759 30.52 6.93 3.57
N LEU A 760 30.70 6.65 4.86
CA LEU A 760 29.96 5.59 5.54
C LEU A 760 28.45 5.87 5.64
N LEU A 761 28.03 7.12 5.79
CA LEU A 761 26.61 7.52 5.74
C LEU A 761 26.02 7.42 4.32
N ASP A 762 26.72 7.89 3.29
CA ASP A 762 26.29 7.80 1.89
C ASP A 762 26.19 6.32 1.43
N GLU A 763 27.18 5.48 1.77
CA GLU A 763 27.11 4.02 1.59
C GLU A 763 25.94 3.43 2.40
N GLY A 764 25.83 3.79 3.68
CA GLY A 764 24.83 3.26 4.59
C GLY A 764 23.40 3.55 4.15
N LYS A 765 23.14 4.74 3.59
CA LYS A 765 21.84 5.10 3.02
C LYS A 765 21.49 4.25 1.80
N SER A 766 22.45 4.07 0.88
CA SER A 766 22.26 3.20 -0.29
C SER A 766 21.95 1.74 0.11
N THR A 767 22.63 1.24 1.15
CA THR A 767 22.34 -0.06 1.75
C THR A 767 20.94 -0.11 2.40
N LEU A 768 20.56 0.92 3.16
CA LEU A 768 19.27 1.05 3.84
C LEU A 768 18.09 1.10 2.84
N ASP A 769 18.18 1.96 1.81
CA ASP A 769 17.16 2.13 0.76
C ASP A 769 17.00 0.88 -0.13
N SER A 770 17.90 -0.10 -0.04
CA SER A 770 17.85 -1.36 -0.79
C SER A 770 17.09 -2.50 -0.09
N MET A 771 16.75 -2.34 1.19
CA MET A 771 16.11 -3.35 2.04
C MET A 771 14.66 -2.96 2.42
N THR A 772 13.81 -3.96 2.68
CA THR A 772 12.35 -3.76 2.91
C THR A 772 11.87 -4.06 4.33
N ASP A 773 12.57 -4.91 5.09
CA ASP A 773 12.13 -5.45 6.38
C ASP A 773 13.25 -5.35 7.44
N ILE A 774 13.69 -4.11 7.72
CA ILE A 774 14.82 -3.79 8.61
C ILE A 774 14.33 -3.53 10.05
N ASP A 775 15.09 -4.00 11.05
CA ASP A 775 14.82 -3.72 12.46
C ASP A 775 14.96 -2.20 12.81
N PRO A 776 14.04 -1.61 13.60
CA PRO A 776 14.10 -0.20 14.01
C PRO A 776 15.41 0.25 14.67
N SER A 777 16.14 -0.64 15.35
CA SER A 777 17.43 -0.30 15.96
C SER A 777 18.51 0.07 14.94
N VAL A 778 18.42 -0.43 13.71
CA VAL A 778 19.34 -0.09 12.61
C VAL A 778 19.01 1.29 12.04
N TYR A 779 17.72 1.59 11.82
CA TYR A 779 17.26 2.94 11.47
C TYR A 779 17.66 3.97 12.53
N ALA A 780 17.40 3.67 13.81
CA ALA A 780 17.79 4.54 14.93
C ALA A 780 19.31 4.79 14.95
N SER A 781 20.14 3.76 14.79
CA SER A 781 21.60 3.94 14.74
C SER A 781 22.06 4.75 13.52
N TYR A 782 21.41 4.62 12.36
CA TYR A 782 21.73 5.42 11.17
C TYR A 782 21.38 6.90 11.39
N TYR A 783 20.14 7.20 11.80
CA TYR A 783 19.68 8.58 11.98
C TYR A 783 20.39 9.28 13.15
N TRP A 784 20.79 8.55 14.18
CA TRP A 784 21.63 9.09 15.25
C TRP A 784 22.99 9.60 14.74
N VAL A 785 23.72 8.76 13.98
CA VAL A 785 25.05 9.12 13.46
C VAL A 785 24.95 10.22 12.39
N SER A 786 23.92 10.19 11.55
CA SER A 786 23.56 11.29 10.64
C SER A 786 23.33 12.61 11.42
N SER A 787 22.55 12.56 12.50
CA SER A 787 22.29 13.72 13.36
C SER A 787 23.60 14.28 13.95
N GLN A 788 24.45 13.45 14.55
CA GLN A 788 25.74 13.91 15.10
C GLN A 788 26.68 14.46 14.02
N TYR A 789 26.69 13.88 12.81
CA TYR A 789 27.44 14.40 11.68
C TYR A 789 27.00 15.85 11.33
N HIS A 790 25.69 16.08 11.19
CA HIS A 790 25.14 17.43 10.93
C HIS A 790 25.37 18.39 12.11
N LYS A 791 25.33 17.91 13.36
CA LYS A 791 25.71 18.70 14.55
C LYS A 791 27.16 19.20 14.44
N SER A 792 28.10 18.33 14.07
CA SER A 792 29.52 18.67 13.91
C SER A 792 29.78 19.70 12.80
N ARG A 793 28.87 19.80 11.82
CA ARG A 793 28.93 20.74 10.69
C ARG A 793 28.03 21.97 10.86
N GLN A 794 27.34 22.10 12.00
CA GLN A 794 26.38 23.17 12.32
C GLN A 794 25.21 23.27 11.31
N GLU A 795 24.84 22.16 10.68
CA GLU A 795 23.73 22.07 9.72
C GLU A 795 22.40 21.83 10.46
N PHE A 796 21.94 22.85 11.19
CA PHE A 796 20.75 22.79 12.06
C PHE A 796 19.50 22.19 11.40
N ALA A 797 19.27 22.45 10.11
CA ALA A 797 18.09 21.95 9.40
C ALA A 797 18.10 20.43 9.17
N GLU A 798 19.24 19.85 8.82
CA GLU A 798 19.39 18.40 8.64
C GLU A 798 19.57 17.66 9.97
N PHE A 799 20.14 18.33 10.98
CA PHE A 799 20.12 17.87 12.37
C PHE A 799 18.68 17.67 12.86
N TYR A 800 17.81 18.67 12.69
CA TYR A 800 16.40 18.59 13.09
C TYR A 800 15.67 17.44 12.40
N ARG A 801 15.83 17.30 11.07
CA ARG A 801 15.25 16.20 10.29
C ARG A 801 15.73 14.83 10.77
N SER A 802 17.03 14.65 10.91
CA SER A 802 17.63 13.38 11.35
C SER A 802 17.27 13.05 12.81
N GLY A 803 17.21 14.06 13.68
CA GLY A 803 16.83 13.90 15.09
C GLY A 803 15.36 13.56 15.31
N LEU A 804 14.42 14.13 14.52
CA LEU A 804 13.03 13.69 14.52
C LEU A 804 12.88 12.27 14.00
N LEU A 805 13.59 11.89 12.93
CA LEU A 805 13.58 10.52 12.42
C LEU A 805 14.15 9.53 13.44
N TYR A 806 15.24 9.87 14.13
CA TYR A 806 15.77 9.08 15.25
C TYR A 806 14.72 8.83 16.35
N LEU A 807 13.95 9.86 16.73
CA LEU A 807 12.87 9.74 17.70
C LEU A 807 11.66 8.94 17.19
N ALA A 808 11.42 8.88 15.87
CA ALA A 808 10.38 8.04 15.29
C ALA A 808 10.68 6.53 15.40
N TYR A 809 11.96 6.14 15.46
CA TYR A 809 12.39 4.74 15.62
C TYR A 809 12.80 4.38 17.08
N THR A 810 12.81 5.34 18.01
CA THR A 810 13.32 5.15 19.38
C THR A 810 12.27 5.51 20.41
N SER A 811 11.90 4.57 21.28
CA SER A 811 10.98 4.85 22.40
C SER A 811 11.61 5.83 23.40
N VAL A 812 10.93 6.95 23.64
CA VAL A 812 11.38 7.97 24.63
C VAL A 812 11.59 7.34 26.01
N GLU A 813 10.81 6.33 26.38
CA GLU A 813 10.92 5.63 27.68
C GLU A 813 12.27 4.92 27.89
N SER A 814 12.96 4.49 26.82
CA SER A 814 14.26 3.81 26.89
C SER A 814 15.47 4.75 27.02
N LEU A 815 15.24 6.07 26.99
CA LEU A 815 16.29 7.09 27.09
C LEU A 815 16.46 7.58 28.54
N SER A 816 17.68 7.93 28.93
CA SER A 816 17.97 8.53 30.24
C SER A 816 17.52 10.00 30.30
N GLU A 817 17.13 10.47 31.50
CA GLU A 817 16.61 11.84 31.67
C GLU A 817 17.61 12.95 31.31
N SER A 818 18.92 12.72 31.52
CA SER A 818 19.96 13.64 31.07
C SER A 818 20.00 13.74 29.54
N PHE A 819 20.04 12.59 28.86
CA PHE A 819 20.05 12.53 27.39
C PHE A 819 18.77 13.10 26.77
N LYS A 820 17.61 12.91 27.41
CA LYS A 820 16.35 13.56 27.01
C LYS A 820 16.46 15.08 27.04
N LEU A 821 17.01 15.64 28.12
CA LEU A 821 17.18 17.09 28.28
C LEU A 821 18.15 17.66 27.24
N ASP A 822 19.31 17.02 27.05
CA ASP A 822 20.31 17.45 26.07
C ASP A 822 19.77 17.40 24.63
N LEU A 823 19.11 16.29 24.25
CA LEU A 823 18.50 16.13 22.93
C LEU A 823 17.31 17.08 22.71
N ALA A 824 16.48 17.32 23.73
CA ALA A 824 15.40 18.30 23.66
C ALA A 824 15.94 19.72 23.46
N PHE A 825 17.04 20.08 24.14
CA PHE A 825 17.71 21.36 23.98
C PHE A 825 18.31 21.53 22.57
N ASP A 826 19.08 20.55 22.09
CA ASP A 826 19.67 20.55 20.75
C ASP A 826 18.61 20.66 19.64
N LEU A 827 17.52 19.88 19.73
CA LEU A 827 16.42 19.91 18.77
C LEU A 827 15.69 21.25 18.78
N SER A 828 15.44 21.81 19.96
CA SER A 828 14.79 23.12 20.10
C SER A 828 15.63 24.25 19.51
N LEU A 829 16.93 24.26 19.82
CA LEU A 829 17.88 25.21 19.25
C LEU A 829 17.97 25.08 17.72
N SER A 830 17.97 23.85 17.21
CA SER A 830 18.03 23.55 15.78
C SER A 830 16.74 23.88 15.03
N ALA A 831 15.57 23.74 15.66
CA ALA A 831 14.29 24.18 15.11
C ALA A 831 14.26 25.71 14.94
N LEU A 832 14.78 26.45 15.92
CA LEU A 832 14.89 27.92 15.86
C LEU A 832 15.91 28.38 14.83
N LEU A 833 17.14 27.87 14.88
CA LEU A 833 18.24 28.29 13.99
C LEU A 833 18.20 27.69 12.57
N GLY A 834 17.46 26.61 12.36
CA GLY A 834 17.40 25.90 11.08
C GLY A 834 16.72 26.72 9.98
N ASP A 835 17.45 26.92 8.88
CA ASP A 835 16.92 27.51 7.66
C ASP A 835 15.78 26.63 7.09
N ASN A 836 14.72 27.26 6.57
CA ASN A 836 13.53 26.62 6.00
C ASN A 836 12.72 25.69 6.94
N ILE A 837 12.84 25.83 8.26
CA ILE A 837 11.97 25.15 9.24
C ILE A 837 10.95 26.14 9.82
N TYR A 838 9.68 26.01 9.42
CA TYR A 838 8.57 26.85 9.90
C TYR A 838 7.45 26.05 10.60
N ASN A 839 7.61 24.73 10.72
CA ASN A 839 6.65 23.85 11.39
C ASN A 839 7.15 23.41 12.78
N PHE A 840 6.82 24.19 13.80
CA PHE A 840 7.22 23.91 15.19
C PHE A 840 6.25 22.95 15.92
N GLY A 841 5.05 22.76 15.38
CA GLY A 841 4.01 21.93 16.00
C GLY A 841 4.38 20.44 16.11
N GLU A 842 5.21 19.93 15.19
CA GLU A 842 5.76 18.56 15.26
C GLU A 842 6.58 18.34 16.54
N LEU A 843 7.54 19.23 16.78
CA LEU A 843 8.42 19.17 17.95
C LEU A 843 7.65 19.43 19.25
N LEU A 844 6.73 20.41 19.27
CA LEU A 844 5.90 20.74 20.43
C LEU A 844 4.89 19.62 20.80
N ALA A 845 4.42 18.84 19.82
CA ALA A 845 3.57 17.68 20.09
C ALA A 845 4.35 16.49 20.68
N HIS A 846 5.65 16.39 20.40
CA HIS A 846 6.46 15.24 20.79
C HIS A 846 6.80 15.24 22.30
N PRO A 847 6.69 14.10 23.02
CA PRO A 847 6.92 14.04 24.47
C PRO A 847 8.29 14.56 24.94
N ILE A 848 9.33 14.46 24.11
CA ILE A 848 10.71 14.87 24.43
C ILE A 848 10.81 16.32 24.95
N ILE A 849 9.96 17.22 24.44
CA ILE A 849 9.98 18.63 24.80
C ILE A 849 9.44 18.88 26.21
N LYS A 850 8.60 17.99 26.75
CA LYS A 850 8.08 18.10 28.11
C LYS A 850 9.19 17.94 29.17
N SER A 851 10.30 17.29 28.82
CA SER A 851 11.52 17.22 29.67
C SER A 851 12.24 18.56 29.84
N LEU A 852 11.87 19.63 29.12
CA LEU A 852 12.38 20.99 29.35
C LEU A 852 11.63 21.74 30.46
N LEU A 853 10.39 21.33 30.78
CA LEU A 853 9.54 21.99 31.77
C LEU A 853 10.04 21.70 33.19
N GLY A 854 10.07 22.71 34.06
CA GLY A 854 10.65 22.61 35.41
C GLY A 854 12.18 22.65 35.45
N THR A 855 12.84 22.95 34.32
CA THR A 855 14.31 23.00 34.22
C THR A 855 14.84 24.43 34.03
N LYS A 856 16.16 24.62 34.13
CA LYS A 856 16.81 25.91 33.84
C LYS A 856 16.67 26.37 32.37
N VAL A 857 16.23 25.50 31.47
CA VAL A 857 16.04 25.80 30.03
C VAL A 857 14.57 25.86 29.62
N GLU A 858 13.63 25.92 30.58
CA GLU A 858 12.18 26.03 30.31
C GLU A 858 11.82 27.25 29.43
N TRP A 859 12.59 28.34 29.49
CA TRP A 859 12.43 29.52 28.62
C TRP A 859 12.41 29.16 27.11
N LEU A 860 13.11 28.10 26.72
CA LEU A 860 13.23 27.66 25.33
C LEU A 860 11.90 27.05 24.82
N TYR A 861 11.14 26.41 25.71
CA TYR A 861 9.78 25.92 25.41
C TYR A 861 8.84 27.08 25.06
N TYR A 862 8.81 28.13 25.89
CA TYR A 862 7.94 29.29 25.66
C TYR A 862 8.32 30.09 24.40
N ILE A 863 9.60 30.11 24.02
CA ILE A 863 10.02 30.69 22.74
C ILE A 863 9.53 29.84 21.56
N LEU A 864 9.64 28.51 21.60
CA LEU A 864 9.07 27.64 20.56
C LEU A 864 7.55 27.81 20.45
N GLU A 865 6.85 27.96 21.58
CA GLU A 865 5.40 28.22 21.62
C GLU A 865 5.05 29.56 20.94
N ALA A 866 5.78 30.63 21.27
CA ALA A 866 5.58 31.96 20.67
C ALA A 866 5.91 32.00 19.16
N PHE A 867 6.93 31.26 18.72
CA PHE A 867 7.22 31.05 17.29
C PHE A 867 6.08 30.28 16.61
N ASN A 868 5.52 29.25 17.25
CA ASN A 868 4.43 28.49 16.65
C ASN A 868 3.14 29.31 16.52
N SER A 869 2.82 30.19 17.49
CA SER A 869 1.68 31.11 17.41
C SER A 869 1.94 32.37 16.59
N GLY A 870 3.17 32.63 16.13
CA GLY A 870 3.55 33.85 15.41
C GLY A 870 3.48 35.13 16.26
N ASP A 871 3.53 35.02 17.60
CA ASP A 871 3.32 36.15 18.51
C ASP A 871 4.63 36.91 18.79
N LEU A 872 4.85 37.95 17.98
CA LEU A 872 5.98 38.87 18.10
C LEU A 872 6.02 39.61 19.45
N VAL A 873 4.87 39.89 20.07
CA VAL A 873 4.81 40.62 21.35
C VAL A 873 5.23 39.71 22.49
N ARG A 874 4.71 38.47 22.53
CA ARG A 874 5.11 37.45 23.50
C ARG A 874 6.59 37.09 23.36
N TYR A 875 7.11 37.00 22.14
CA TYR A 875 8.55 36.79 21.92
C TYR A 875 9.40 37.96 22.44
N GLN A 876 9.03 39.20 22.16
CA GLN A 876 9.74 40.39 22.67
C GLN A 876 9.78 40.43 24.21
N GLU A 877 8.67 40.08 24.87
CA GLU A 877 8.64 39.99 26.34
C GLU A 877 9.47 38.83 26.89
N LEU A 878 9.42 37.64 26.27
CA LEU A 878 10.27 36.51 26.65
C LEU A 878 11.77 36.84 26.51
N CYS A 879 12.16 37.56 25.45
CA CYS A 879 13.52 38.07 25.28
C CYS A 879 13.93 39.08 26.35
N ARG A 880 12.99 39.93 26.81
CA ARG A 880 13.22 40.86 27.92
C ARG A 880 13.40 40.14 29.26
N VAL A 881 12.59 39.12 29.54
CA VAL A 881 12.61 38.36 30.80
C VAL A 881 13.81 37.39 30.87
N HIS A 882 14.14 36.72 29.75
CA HIS A 882 15.18 35.69 29.69
C HIS A 882 16.48 36.12 28.99
N GLY A 883 16.67 37.43 28.76
CA GLY A 883 17.81 37.98 28.01
C GLY A 883 19.20 37.51 28.48
N ALA A 884 19.39 37.27 29.79
CA ALA A 884 20.64 36.74 30.34
C ALA A 884 20.89 35.25 29.97
N ALA A 885 19.84 34.45 29.80
CA ALA A 885 19.96 33.07 29.34
C ALA A 885 20.19 33.00 27.82
N LEU A 886 19.56 33.91 27.06
CA LEU A 886 19.76 34.06 25.63
C LEU A 886 21.19 34.52 25.29
N SER A 887 21.70 35.54 25.99
CA SER A 887 23.07 36.04 25.78
C SER A 887 24.17 35.05 26.21
N THR A 888 23.83 34.07 27.04
CA THR A 888 24.72 32.94 27.38
C THR A 888 24.94 32.00 26.19
N GLN A 889 24.07 32.01 25.17
CA GLN A 889 24.13 31.11 24.01
C GLN A 889 24.61 31.84 22.74
N PRO A 890 25.91 31.75 22.36
CA PRO A 890 26.47 32.55 21.26
C PRO A 890 25.84 32.23 19.89
N ALA A 891 25.34 31.01 19.70
CA ALA A 891 24.68 30.60 18.44
C ALA A 891 23.36 31.36 18.20
N LEU A 892 22.64 31.77 19.25
CA LEU A 892 21.44 32.61 19.13
C LEU A 892 21.84 34.06 18.81
N VAL A 893 22.81 34.62 19.55
CA VAL A 893 23.29 36.00 19.35
C VAL A 893 23.82 36.22 17.93
N GLN A 894 24.57 35.26 17.37
CA GLN A 894 25.07 35.33 15.99
C GLN A 894 23.96 35.31 14.92
N ASN A 895 22.77 34.82 15.25
CA ASN A 895 21.66 34.63 14.32
C ASN A 895 20.41 35.45 14.69
N GLU A 896 20.52 36.44 15.59
CA GLU A 896 19.39 37.23 16.09
C GLU A 896 18.53 37.83 14.97
N LYS A 897 19.18 38.35 13.90
CA LYS A 897 18.48 38.87 12.71
C LYS A 897 17.66 37.79 11.99
N LYS A 898 18.22 36.59 11.78
CA LYS A 898 17.49 35.46 11.21
C LYS A 898 16.27 35.09 12.06
N LEU A 899 16.40 35.10 13.39
CA LEU A 899 15.31 34.78 14.31
C LEU A 899 14.18 35.81 14.24
N LEU A 900 14.52 37.10 14.16
CA LEU A 900 13.56 38.20 13.97
C LEU A 900 12.84 38.12 12.61
N GLU A 901 13.57 37.88 11.52
CA GLU A 901 12.97 37.63 10.20
C GLU A 901 12.02 36.42 10.24
N LYS A 902 12.44 35.33 10.89
CA LYS A 902 11.69 34.07 10.96
C LYS A 902 10.38 34.20 11.74
N ILE A 903 10.36 34.92 12.87
CA ILE A 903 9.10 35.19 13.57
C ILE A 903 8.19 36.16 12.81
N ASN A 904 8.75 37.12 12.06
CA ASN A 904 7.95 38.00 11.20
C ASN A 904 7.28 37.24 10.04
N ILE A 905 7.95 36.26 9.44
CA ILE A 905 7.34 35.32 8.48
C ILE A 905 6.21 34.51 9.14
N LEU A 906 6.40 34.01 10.36
CA LEU A 906 5.38 33.23 11.07
C LEU A 906 4.16 34.07 11.47
N CYS A 907 4.36 35.33 11.87
CA CYS A 907 3.31 36.32 12.08
C CYS A 907 2.52 36.57 10.79
N LEU A 908 3.20 36.79 9.66
CA LEU A 908 2.58 36.92 8.33
C LEU A 908 1.73 35.68 7.97
N MET A 909 2.25 34.47 8.17
CA MET A 909 1.49 33.23 7.91
C MET A 909 0.24 33.13 8.79
N GLU A 910 0.30 33.51 10.07
CA GLU A 910 -0.87 33.52 10.96
C GLU A 910 -1.89 34.60 10.58
N ILE A 911 -1.44 35.78 10.14
CA ILE A 911 -2.32 36.84 9.60
C ILE A 911 -3.13 36.28 8.42
N ILE A 912 -2.49 35.64 7.45
CA ILE A 912 -3.17 35.07 6.29
C ILE A 912 -4.08 33.89 6.71
N PHE A 913 -3.60 33.00 7.57
CA PHE A 913 -4.38 31.86 8.05
C PHE A 913 -5.61 32.26 8.88
N SER A 914 -5.57 33.40 9.58
CA SER A 914 -6.69 33.92 10.37
C SER A 914 -7.85 34.47 9.52
N ARG A 915 -7.58 34.90 8.28
CA ARG A 915 -8.61 35.42 7.37
C ARG A 915 -9.44 34.30 6.70
N PRO A 916 -10.66 34.59 6.23
CA PRO A 916 -11.42 33.67 5.38
C PRO A 916 -10.79 33.58 3.99
N SER A 917 -10.99 32.48 3.27
CA SER A 917 -10.51 32.33 1.88
C SER A 917 -11.20 33.28 0.88
N GLU A 918 -12.26 33.95 1.29
CA GLU A 918 -13.00 34.96 0.51
C GLU A 918 -12.28 36.32 0.48
N ASP A 919 -11.48 36.64 1.50
CA ASP A 919 -10.70 37.88 1.61
C ASP A 919 -9.23 37.57 1.88
N ARG A 920 -8.48 37.34 0.80
CA ARG A 920 -7.02 37.15 0.84
C ARG A 920 -6.25 38.31 0.20
N THR A 921 -6.93 39.44 0.01
CA THR A 921 -6.36 40.74 -0.36
C THR A 921 -5.97 41.50 0.92
N ILE A 922 -4.67 41.61 1.19
CA ILE A 922 -4.16 42.17 2.43
C ILE A 922 -3.37 43.45 2.12
N PRO A 923 -3.85 44.63 2.57
CA PRO A 923 -3.06 45.87 2.50
C PRO A 923 -1.75 45.76 3.29
N LEU A 924 -0.64 46.23 2.70
CA LEU A 924 0.71 46.14 3.28
C LEU A 924 0.78 46.79 4.67
N ASN A 925 0.03 47.89 4.88
CA ASN A 925 -0.06 48.60 6.16
C ASN A 925 -0.49 47.71 7.33
N ILE A 926 -1.44 46.79 7.11
CA ILE A 926 -1.95 45.88 8.17
C ILE A 926 -0.88 44.83 8.55
N ILE A 927 -0.02 44.47 7.59
CA ILE A 927 1.12 43.59 7.85
C ILE A 927 2.19 44.37 8.63
N ALA A 928 2.53 45.58 8.19
CA ALA A 928 3.52 46.46 8.81
C ALA A 928 3.20 46.77 10.29
N GLU A 929 1.94 47.11 10.62
CA GLU A 929 1.49 47.32 12.00
C GLU A 929 1.72 46.10 12.91
N ARG A 930 1.48 44.88 12.38
CA ARG A 930 1.60 43.63 13.16
C ARG A 930 3.02 43.09 13.24
N THR A 931 3.83 43.22 12.19
CA THR A 931 5.24 42.82 12.19
C THR A 931 6.17 43.88 12.78
N LYS A 932 5.65 45.10 13.03
CA LYS A 932 6.41 46.28 13.50
C LYS A 932 7.56 46.64 12.55
N LEU A 933 7.33 46.49 11.25
CA LEU A 933 8.28 46.76 10.16
C LEU A 933 7.85 48.01 9.36
N THR A 934 8.74 48.54 8.52
CA THR A 934 8.35 49.51 7.49
C THR A 934 7.61 48.82 6.34
N VAL A 935 6.95 49.58 5.46
CA VAL A 935 6.28 49.02 4.28
C VAL A 935 7.30 48.37 3.33
N ASP A 936 8.43 49.03 3.11
CA ASP A 936 9.56 48.54 2.30
C ASP A 936 10.12 47.20 2.82
N ASP A 937 10.28 47.08 4.16
CA ASP A 937 10.68 45.83 4.82
C ASP A 937 9.63 44.72 4.66
N VAL A 938 8.34 45.07 4.60
CA VAL A 938 7.24 44.12 4.38
C VAL A 938 7.21 43.61 2.95
N GLU A 939 7.50 44.45 1.94
CA GLU A 939 7.67 43.98 0.56
C GLU A 939 8.81 42.96 0.47
N TYR A 940 9.96 43.25 1.09
CA TYR A 940 11.08 42.30 1.15
C TYR A 940 10.70 41.00 1.88
N LEU A 941 9.95 41.08 2.98
CA LEU A 941 9.42 39.91 3.72
C LEU A 941 8.48 39.05 2.85
N LEU A 942 7.64 39.68 2.03
CA LEU A 942 6.73 39.00 1.11
C LEU A 942 7.47 38.34 -0.05
N MET A 943 8.39 39.05 -0.71
CA MET A 943 9.26 38.49 -1.76
C MET A 943 10.05 37.29 -1.24
N LYS A 944 10.60 37.38 -0.02
CA LYS A 944 11.30 36.27 0.64
C LYS A 944 10.37 35.08 0.89
N SER A 945 9.18 35.32 1.43
CA SER A 945 8.19 34.27 1.72
C SER A 945 7.68 33.55 0.47
N LEU A 946 7.52 34.28 -0.64
CA LEU A 946 7.22 33.73 -1.98
C LEU A 946 8.38 32.87 -2.49
N SER A 947 9.63 33.36 -2.45
CA SER A 947 10.78 32.59 -2.95
C SER A 947 11.04 31.29 -2.19
N VAL A 948 10.72 31.24 -0.89
CA VAL A 948 10.82 30.03 -0.04
C VAL A 948 9.57 29.14 -0.18
N HIS A 949 8.59 29.52 -1.02
CA HIS A 949 7.34 28.78 -1.27
C HIS A 949 6.53 28.51 0.01
N LEU A 950 6.53 29.48 0.94
CA LEU A 950 5.72 29.45 2.17
C LEU A 950 4.30 30.00 1.92
N ILE A 951 4.22 30.91 0.95
CA ILE A 951 3.00 31.49 0.40
C ILE A 951 3.12 31.49 -1.13
N GLU A 952 2.00 31.46 -1.83
CA GLU A 952 1.90 31.78 -3.26
C GLU A 952 0.94 32.97 -3.42
N GLY A 953 1.23 33.88 -4.34
CA GLY A 953 0.45 35.10 -4.49
C GLY A 953 1.03 36.11 -5.46
N ILE A 954 0.38 37.26 -5.53
CA ILE A 954 0.75 38.43 -6.34
C ILE A 954 0.83 39.64 -5.40
N ILE A 955 1.93 40.39 -5.46
CA ILE A 955 2.08 41.67 -4.78
C ILE A 955 1.68 42.77 -5.77
N ASP A 956 0.74 43.63 -5.40
CA ASP A 956 0.43 44.85 -6.13
C ASP A 956 1.00 46.06 -5.38
N GLN A 957 2.11 46.57 -5.89
CA GLN A 957 2.81 47.74 -5.34
C GLN A 957 2.10 49.06 -5.65
N VAL A 958 1.17 49.11 -6.61
CA VAL A 958 0.43 50.32 -6.99
C VAL A 958 -0.77 50.53 -6.07
N GLU A 959 -1.50 49.47 -5.75
CA GLU A 959 -2.57 49.49 -4.74
C GLU A 959 -2.05 49.32 -3.30
N GLY A 960 -0.81 48.89 -3.12
CA GLY A 960 -0.22 48.61 -1.81
C GLY A 960 -0.83 47.40 -1.12
N THR A 961 -1.14 46.34 -1.88
CA THR A 961 -1.78 45.12 -1.39
C THR A 961 -1.02 43.85 -1.81
N VAL A 962 -1.29 42.74 -1.13
CA VAL A 962 -0.89 41.40 -1.57
C VAL A 962 -2.10 40.48 -1.63
N TYR A 963 -2.26 39.77 -2.75
CA TYR A 963 -3.24 38.70 -2.92
C TYR A 963 -2.55 37.34 -2.75
N VAL A 964 -3.02 36.52 -1.79
CA VAL A 964 -2.40 35.23 -1.46
C VAL A 964 -3.27 34.05 -1.92
N SER A 965 -2.86 33.33 -2.96
CA SER A 965 -3.56 32.15 -3.48
C SER A 965 -3.41 30.92 -2.59
N TRP A 966 -2.25 30.74 -1.95
CA TRP A 966 -1.94 29.55 -1.14
C TRP A 966 -0.97 29.87 0.01
N VAL A 967 -1.02 29.05 1.06
CA VAL A 967 -0.13 29.10 2.23
C VAL A 967 0.25 27.67 2.61
N GLN A 968 1.51 27.45 2.98
CA GLN A 968 2.01 26.14 3.40
C GLN A 968 1.23 25.60 4.62
N PRO A 969 0.68 24.36 4.55
CA PRO A 969 0.09 23.70 5.72
C PRO A 969 1.08 23.55 6.87
N ARG A 970 0.63 23.84 8.09
CA ARG A 970 1.39 23.70 9.35
C ARG A 970 0.64 22.78 10.30
N VAL A 971 1.34 22.17 11.28
CA VAL A 971 0.68 21.42 12.37
C VAL A 971 -0.06 22.42 13.26
N LEU A 972 -1.39 22.34 13.23
CA LEU A 972 -2.28 23.30 13.87
C LEU A 972 -2.43 23.04 15.36
N GLY A 973 -2.35 24.11 16.16
CA GLY A 973 -2.71 24.08 17.57
C GLY A 973 -4.23 24.00 17.77
N ILE A 974 -4.64 23.55 18.96
CA ILE A 974 -6.06 23.47 19.36
C ILE A 974 -6.83 24.79 19.11
N PRO A 975 -6.28 26.00 19.37
CA PRO A 975 -6.96 27.26 19.04
C PRO A 975 -7.20 27.49 17.54
N GLN A 976 -6.24 27.13 16.69
CA GLN A 976 -6.35 27.23 15.23
C GLN A 976 -7.38 26.24 14.66
N ILE A 977 -7.42 25.01 15.22
CA ILE A 977 -8.44 24.00 14.88
C ILE A 977 -9.84 24.50 15.27
N LYS A 978 -9.99 25.18 16.41
CA LYS A 978 -11.25 25.84 16.78
C LYS A 978 -11.62 26.93 15.76
N SER A 979 -10.70 27.82 15.39
CA SER A 979 -10.94 28.85 14.36
C SER A 979 -11.34 28.27 12.99
N LEU A 980 -10.80 27.11 12.59
CA LEU A 980 -11.25 26.41 11.38
C LEU A 980 -12.67 25.88 11.51
N ARG A 981 -13.01 25.28 12.67
CA ARG A 981 -14.38 24.83 12.94
C ARG A 981 -15.36 26.01 12.92
N ASP A 982 -15.07 27.07 13.65
CA ASP A 982 -15.94 28.24 13.75
C ASP A 982 -16.17 28.87 12.34
N ARG A 983 -15.18 28.81 11.44
CA ARG A 983 -15.32 29.17 10.01
C ARG A 983 -16.14 28.18 9.18
N LEU A 984 -16.03 26.87 9.45
CA LEU A 984 -16.81 25.84 8.77
C LEU A 984 -18.28 25.88 9.17
N ASP A 985 -18.57 26.05 10.46
CA ASP A 985 -19.92 26.21 11.01
C ASP A 985 -20.59 27.46 10.36
N ASN A 986 -19.89 28.61 10.31
CA ASN A 986 -20.34 29.81 9.57
C ASN A 986 -20.60 29.57 8.06
N TRP A 987 -19.82 28.71 7.40
CA TRP A 987 -20.02 28.41 5.97
C TRP A 987 -21.25 27.52 5.74
N VAL A 988 -21.52 26.58 6.65
CA VAL A 988 -22.76 25.80 6.66
C VAL A 988 -23.97 26.71 6.84
N ASP A 989 -23.90 27.70 7.74
CA ASP A 989 -24.98 28.68 7.95
C ASP A 989 -25.23 29.55 6.69
N LYS A 990 -24.18 29.98 5.98
CA LYS A 990 -24.31 30.65 4.66
C LYS A 990 -25.04 29.76 3.65
N VAL A 991 -24.63 28.49 3.53
CA VAL A 991 -25.24 27.53 2.58
C VAL A 991 -26.71 27.25 2.95
N HIS A 992 -27.03 27.13 4.24
CA HIS A 992 -28.41 26.93 4.69
C HIS A 992 -29.28 28.17 4.44
N THR A 993 -28.74 29.38 4.65
CA THR A 993 -29.42 30.64 4.32
C THR A 993 -29.69 30.77 2.81
N ALA A 994 -28.73 30.39 1.98
CA ALA A 994 -28.90 30.38 0.53
C ALA A 994 -29.94 29.35 0.07
N LEU A 995 -29.96 28.15 0.67
CA LEU A 995 -30.99 27.14 0.41
C LEU A 995 -32.40 27.66 0.74
N LEU A 996 -32.59 28.25 1.93
CA LEU A 996 -33.87 28.84 2.33
C LEU A 996 -34.33 29.97 1.41
N SER A 997 -33.39 30.76 0.85
CA SER A 997 -33.70 31.79 -0.14
C SER A 997 -34.19 31.19 -1.46
N VAL A 998 -33.55 30.13 -1.95
CA VAL A 998 -33.97 29.43 -3.19
C VAL A 998 -35.31 28.71 -2.99
N GLU A 999 -35.51 28.05 -1.86
CA GLU A 999 -36.79 27.41 -1.50
C GLU A 999 -37.95 28.44 -1.43
N ALA A 1000 -37.67 29.66 -0.96
CA ALA A 1000 -38.65 30.76 -0.92
C ALA A 1000 -38.91 31.41 -2.29
N GLU A 1001 -37.92 31.47 -3.18
CA GLU A 1001 -38.06 32.04 -4.53
C GLU A 1001 -38.68 31.08 -5.56
N THR A 1002 -38.53 29.76 -5.38
CA THR A 1002 -39.00 28.76 -6.36
C THR A 1002 -39.95 27.66 -5.81
N PRO A 1003 -40.97 27.97 -4.98
CA PRO A 1003 -41.87 26.95 -4.41
C PRO A 1003 -42.63 26.16 -5.50
N ASP A 1004 -43.08 26.84 -6.56
CA ASP A 1004 -43.86 26.23 -7.65
C ASP A 1004 -43.04 25.26 -8.53
N LEU A 1005 -41.69 25.34 -8.50
CA LEU A 1005 -40.80 24.46 -9.26
C LEU A 1005 -40.36 23.20 -8.49
N VAL A 1006 -40.58 23.16 -7.18
CA VAL A 1006 -40.25 22.01 -6.32
C VAL A 1006 -41.45 21.07 -6.15
N ALA A 1007 -42.65 21.50 -6.56
CA ALA A 1007 -43.92 20.80 -6.36
C ALA A 1007 -44.49 20.10 -7.63
N ALA A 1008 -43.66 19.87 -8.66
CA ALA A 1008 -44.05 19.36 -9.99
C ALA A 1008 -43.41 18.01 -10.34
#